data_AF-A0A4P6JWY8-F1
#
_entry.id   AF-A0A4P6JWY8-F1
#
_cell.length_a   1.000
_cell.length_b   1.000
_cell.length_c   1.000
_cell.angle_alpha   90.00
_cell.angle_beta   90.00
_cell.angle_gamma   90.00
#
_symmetry.space_group_name_H-M   'P 1'
#
loop_
_entity.id
_entity.type
_entity.pdbx_description
1 polymer ?
#
loop_
_entity_poly.entity_id
_entity_poly.type
_entity_poly.pdbx_seq_one_letter_code
_entity_poly.pdbx_strand_id
1 'polypeptide(L)'
;MEERRGTKATRTISGALKRVPDYLIIGNGIAGITAAEILRAEDSAALIAVIADDPFPVYYRPALKDYLAGKIREDKLWARPRSFYQDNNILFHADRVVGIQADQHLINLRSGRQIGYQRLLLANGAHSARLNCPGLDLEGVTTLRSVADYQLIVERLKTTRRVVVCGSGTLALETAETLSHRGFQVTHLIRRRTLWSDVLDATASDLILQQERRDGVDIRLEEEISEIFGSRGEVQGVITSSGARIPCEMVLIAIGIEPNIDFARSSGISCGRGVRVDSAMRTNLPDIYAAGDILESRDAMTGRTRLLGQWYPAIQQARAAAFSMLDLLDTEQAFHAGMFYNATALYGLDFASVGLSNARDGQNLRAIIADPLPRTYRKVVLQDDVPVGLLFLGNRKEALAYKRAIDHQVNLRSVARQLFASGFNLNSWLDSQGVPGPLLGVQRKGDAVARKVAYAGGSQPGITLSKAEELTEALLVPEVEAIREYRVAETYLSQTRVTTIGRHLGAHVLIDEGSVSRRHAEIRYANGQYILQDADSTNGTFINEQRLRPNQAYILQANNIVRFGNLVKFTFALRPVSAATRKRTGSVSMAGIALQEKEKELVEQVAPGLPVQYPDGSLSLPGASSVVPPALVASFKENPALVVLAAGGQRAPRVVPLKAGRHITIGRGAENDIVLEDVVLSQRHADIFPGPDGFYVRDLGSSNGIAVNQARINNPYLLSHGDCIALGNNLLYFIDLRAKQTLTERLPSAAPVPIAKGIGTQSGPLQATGSTSQIVICTHCGVANTRIARFCASCSTPLISGALL
;
A
#
# COMPACT_ATOMS: atom_id res chain seq x y z
N MET A 1 29.33 47.14 0.22
CA MET A 1 28.26 47.29 -0.79
C MET A 1 28.20 45.96 -1.53
N GLU A 2 27.22 45.08 -1.38
CA GLU A 2 25.82 45.25 -0.99
C GLU A 2 25.35 44.00 -0.24
N GLU A 3 25.11 44.13 1.06
CA GLU A 3 24.07 43.38 1.75
C GLU A 3 22.72 43.79 1.17
N ARG A 4 21.85 42.82 0.85
CA ARG A 4 20.36 42.85 0.95
C ARG A 4 19.72 41.87 -0.02
N ARG A 5 19.61 40.60 0.37
CA ARG A 5 18.44 39.75 0.04
C ARG A 5 18.13 38.84 1.23
N GLY A 6 17.63 39.48 2.29
CA GLY A 6 17.08 38.79 3.45
C GLY A 6 15.86 37.97 3.05
N THR A 7 15.96 36.67 3.27
CA THR A 7 14.85 35.72 3.41
C THR A 7 13.84 36.35 4.38
N LYS A 8 12.60 36.58 3.94
CA LYS A 8 11.51 37.02 4.83
C LYS A 8 11.30 35.93 5.89
N ALA A 9 11.88 36.18 7.05
CA ALA A 9 11.90 35.30 8.19
C ALA A 9 10.49 35.06 8.73
N THR A 10 10.21 33.79 9.00
CA THR A 10 9.25 33.28 9.97
C THR A 10 9.22 34.21 11.19
N ARG A 11 8.06 34.73 11.57
CA ARG A 11 7.90 35.56 12.78
C ARG A 11 8.42 34.77 13.99
N THR A 12 9.56 35.15 14.54
CA THR A 12 10.13 34.57 15.76
C THR A 12 9.25 34.95 16.95
N ILE A 13 8.84 33.96 17.75
CA ILE A 13 7.87 34.13 18.84
C ILE A 13 8.46 34.91 20.03
N SER A 14 9.73 35.33 20.00
CA SER A 14 10.44 35.88 21.17
C SER A 14 9.91 37.25 21.67
N GLY A 15 8.85 37.81 21.07
CA GLY A 15 8.08 38.92 21.63
C GLY A 15 6.57 38.89 21.33
N ALA A 16 6.03 37.79 20.79
CA ALA A 16 4.76 37.81 20.05
C ALA A 16 3.54 37.16 20.74
N LEU A 17 3.71 36.32 21.76
CA LEU A 17 2.56 35.87 22.56
C LEU A 17 2.30 36.87 23.68
N LYS A 18 1.82 38.07 23.30
CA LYS A 18 1.25 39.04 24.26
C LYS A 18 -0.04 38.52 24.91
N ARG A 19 -0.64 37.47 24.34
CA ARG A 19 -1.85 36.80 24.79
C ARG A 19 -1.61 35.30 24.82
N VAL A 20 -2.26 34.64 25.79
CA VAL A 20 -2.32 33.18 25.91
C VAL A 20 -3.11 32.62 24.72
N PRO A 21 -2.59 31.65 23.96
CA PRO A 21 -3.35 30.94 22.93
C PRO A 21 -4.63 30.31 23.48
N ASP A 22 -5.73 30.46 22.76
CA ASP A 22 -6.97 29.73 23.04
C ASP A 22 -6.73 28.22 22.83
N TYR A 23 -5.97 27.87 21.79
CA TYR A 23 -5.60 26.49 21.48
C TYR A 23 -4.08 26.37 21.25
N LEU A 24 -3.43 25.54 22.07
CA LEU A 24 -2.03 25.19 21.92
C LEU A 24 -1.90 23.72 21.50
N ILE A 25 -1.16 23.46 20.44
CA ILE A 25 -0.98 22.13 19.88
C ILE A 25 0.50 21.77 19.93
N ILE A 26 0.84 20.65 20.57
CA ILE A 26 2.19 20.10 20.59
C ILE A 26 2.28 19.06 19.47
N GLY A 27 3.00 19.36 18.40
CA GLY A 27 3.24 18.47 17.27
C GLY A 27 2.70 19.01 15.94
N ASN A 28 3.57 19.03 14.93
CA ASN A 28 3.29 19.53 13.58
C ASN A 28 3.00 18.38 12.58
N GLY A 29 2.60 17.22 13.08
CA GLY A 29 2.18 16.08 12.26
C GLY A 29 0.74 16.25 11.74
N ILE A 30 0.25 15.23 11.03
CA ILE A 30 -1.12 15.25 10.49
C ILE A 30 -2.18 15.44 11.57
N ALA A 31 -2.00 14.86 12.75
CA ALA A 31 -2.94 15.02 13.86
C ALA A 31 -3.04 16.48 14.30
N GLY A 32 -1.89 17.13 14.56
CA GLY A 32 -1.86 18.52 15.00
C GLY A 32 -2.40 19.48 13.94
N ILE A 33 -2.04 19.29 12.67
CA ILE A 33 -2.53 20.17 11.59
C ILE A 33 -4.01 19.95 11.29
N THR A 34 -4.50 18.71 11.30
CA THR A 34 -5.94 18.45 11.13
C THR A 34 -6.74 19.15 12.23
N ALA A 35 -6.27 19.10 13.48
CA ALA A 35 -6.91 19.80 14.58
C ALA A 35 -6.86 21.32 14.39
N ALA A 36 -5.71 21.88 14.01
CA ALA A 36 -5.56 23.32 13.76
C ALA A 36 -6.50 23.83 12.65
N GLU A 37 -6.70 23.06 11.58
CA GLU A 37 -7.63 23.39 10.49
C GLU A 37 -9.08 23.45 10.98
N ILE A 38 -9.50 22.47 11.79
CA ILE A 38 -10.86 22.41 12.34
C ILE A 38 -11.09 23.52 13.34
N LEU A 39 -10.15 23.75 14.24
CA LEU A 39 -10.21 24.83 15.23
C LEU A 39 -10.30 26.18 14.52
N ARG A 40 -9.53 26.43 13.46
CA ARG A 40 -9.61 27.67 12.69
C ARG A 40 -10.96 27.81 11.96
N ALA A 41 -11.51 26.72 11.43
CA ALA A 41 -12.77 26.75 10.70
C ALA A 41 -13.98 27.02 11.60
N GLU A 42 -14.01 26.41 12.79
CA GLU A 42 -15.11 26.56 13.75
C GLU A 42 -14.94 27.79 14.66
N ASP A 43 -13.70 28.22 14.90
CA ASP A 43 -13.33 29.38 15.70
C ASP A 43 -12.36 30.29 14.93
N SER A 44 -12.95 31.09 14.02
CA SER A 44 -12.19 31.96 13.12
C SER A 44 -11.39 33.07 13.83
N ALA A 45 -11.71 33.39 15.08
CA ALA A 45 -11.05 34.46 15.84
C ALA A 45 -9.96 33.95 16.80
N ALA A 46 -9.94 32.66 17.12
CA ALA A 46 -9.01 32.10 18.08
C ALA A 46 -7.53 32.29 17.74
N LEU A 47 -6.72 32.45 18.77
CA LEU A 47 -5.28 32.38 18.73
C LEU A 47 -4.83 30.92 18.81
N ILE A 48 -4.36 30.39 17.68
CA ILE A 48 -3.88 29.00 17.56
C ILE A 48 -2.36 29.00 17.47
N ALA A 49 -1.71 28.21 18.32
CA ALA A 49 -0.26 28.00 18.29
C ALA A 49 0.09 26.51 18.13
N VAL A 50 1.09 26.22 17.30
CA VAL A 50 1.64 24.87 17.08
C VAL A 50 3.12 24.88 17.43
N ILE A 51 3.53 24.03 18.37
CA ILE A 51 4.92 23.85 18.80
C ILE A 51 5.40 22.47 18.36
N ALA A 52 6.51 22.38 17.62
CA ALA A 52 7.11 21.09 17.27
C ALA A 52 8.62 21.22 17.13
N ASP A 53 9.36 20.15 17.38
CA ASP A 53 10.82 20.14 17.25
C ASP A 53 11.30 19.83 15.83
N ASP A 54 10.41 19.31 14.97
CA ASP A 54 10.64 19.18 13.53
C ASP A 54 10.45 20.56 12.85
N PRO A 55 11.52 21.17 12.30
CA PRO A 55 11.47 22.53 11.75
C PRO A 55 10.80 22.60 10.37
N PHE A 56 10.49 21.46 9.76
CA PHE A 56 9.89 21.42 8.43
C PHE A 56 8.38 21.74 8.48
N PRO A 57 7.81 22.29 7.39
CA PRO A 57 6.37 22.32 7.20
C PRO A 57 5.79 20.91 7.30
N VAL A 58 4.52 20.78 7.68
CA VAL A 58 3.85 19.47 7.70
C VAL A 58 4.02 18.73 6.36
N TYR A 59 4.44 17.47 6.44
CA TYR A 59 4.68 16.62 5.28
C TYR A 59 3.89 15.31 5.33
N TYR A 60 3.61 14.76 4.16
CA TYR A 60 2.94 13.49 3.98
C TYR A 60 3.93 12.35 4.25
N ARG A 61 4.07 11.93 5.52
CA ARG A 61 4.99 10.85 5.94
C ARG A 61 4.89 9.57 5.08
N PRO A 62 3.69 9.10 4.67
CA PRO A 62 3.61 7.92 3.80
C PRO A 62 4.30 8.06 2.44
N ALA A 63 4.51 9.28 1.94
CA ALA A 63 5.25 9.52 0.69
C ALA A 63 6.77 9.53 0.87
N LEU A 64 7.31 9.38 2.09
CA LEU A 64 8.76 9.27 2.29
C LEU A 64 9.34 8.05 1.54
N LYS A 65 8.58 6.97 1.39
CA LYS A 65 8.99 5.84 0.55
C LYS A 65 9.16 6.21 -0.92
N ASP A 66 8.29 7.07 -1.46
CA ASP A 66 8.37 7.52 -2.85
C ASP A 66 9.53 8.50 -3.03
N TYR A 67 9.86 9.27 -1.99
CA TYR A 67 11.07 10.10 -1.95
C TYR A 67 12.34 9.23 -1.95
N LEU A 68 12.40 8.20 -1.10
CA LEU A 68 13.47 7.20 -1.12
C LEU A 68 13.57 6.48 -2.47
N ALA A 69 12.43 6.21 -3.10
CA ALA A 69 12.35 5.61 -4.43
C ALA A 69 12.81 6.57 -5.54
N GLY A 70 13.00 7.86 -5.26
CA GLY A 70 13.32 8.88 -6.26
C GLY A 70 12.15 9.21 -7.20
N LYS A 71 10.94 8.74 -6.87
CA LYS A 71 9.70 8.98 -7.65
C LYS A 71 9.16 10.39 -7.45
N ILE A 72 9.43 10.99 -6.29
CA ILE A 72 9.08 12.36 -5.97
C ILE A 72 10.30 13.13 -5.46
N ARG A 73 10.28 14.44 -5.67
CA ARG A 73 11.25 15.38 -5.09
C ARG A 73 10.82 15.78 -3.68
N GLU A 74 11.78 16.23 -2.86
CA GLU A 74 11.51 16.68 -1.49
C GLU A 74 10.44 17.79 -1.42
N ASP A 75 10.42 18.71 -2.38
CA ASP A 75 9.42 19.79 -2.43
C ASP A 75 7.97 19.31 -2.64
N LYS A 76 7.78 18.03 -2.99
CA LYS A 76 6.48 17.36 -3.12
C LYS A 76 6.07 16.58 -1.87
N LEU A 77 6.89 16.57 -0.82
CA LEU A 77 6.54 15.95 0.46
C LEU A 77 5.57 16.81 1.28
N TRP A 78 5.52 18.12 1.06
CA TRP A 78 4.72 19.02 1.87
C TRP A 78 3.22 18.71 1.74
N ALA A 79 2.59 18.36 2.87
CA ALA A 79 1.15 18.08 2.90
C ALA A 79 0.32 19.36 2.78
N ARG A 80 0.92 20.50 3.09
CA ARG A 80 0.38 21.85 2.94
C ARG A 80 1.45 22.79 2.38
N PRO A 81 1.09 23.84 1.63
CA PRO A 81 2.07 24.83 1.19
C PRO A 81 2.72 25.52 2.39
N ARG A 82 3.94 26.04 2.22
CA ARG A 82 4.65 26.78 3.30
C ARG A 82 3.86 27.97 3.84
N SER A 83 3.03 28.60 3.00
CA SER A 83 2.17 29.72 3.38
C SER A 83 1.03 29.33 4.32
N PHE A 84 0.70 28.04 4.45
CA PHE A 84 -0.43 27.53 5.21
C PHE A 84 -0.57 28.15 6.60
N TYR A 85 0.51 28.19 7.38
CA TYR A 85 0.48 28.74 8.73
C TYR A 85 0.15 30.23 8.75
N GLN A 86 0.70 30.99 7.79
CA GLN A 86 0.41 32.41 7.66
C GLN A 86 -1.03 32.62 7.17
N ASP A 87 -1.45 31.91 6.14
CA ASP A 87 -2.77 32.03 5.51
C ASP A 87 -3.91 31.68 6.49
N ASN A 88 -3.65 30.77 7.44
CA ASN A 88 -4.61 30.35 8.46
C ASN A 88 -4.40 31.04 9.83
N ASN A 89 -3.53 32.05 9.92
CA ASN A 89 -3.19 32.72 11.19
C ASN A 89 -2.84 31.73 12.32
N ILE A 90 -1.99 30.75 12.02
CA ILE A 90 -1.47 29.76 12.97
C ILE A 90 -0.03 30.16 13.33
N LEU A 91 0.25 30.31 14.62
CA LEU A 91 1.59 30.59 15.11
C LEU A 91 2.38 29.28 15.22
N PHE A 92 3.26 29.03 14.25
CA PHE A 92 4.17 27.87 14.29
C PHE A 92 5.50 28.22 14.98
N HIS A 93 5.94 27.37 15.91
CA HIS A 93 7.24 27.45 16.58
C HIS A 93 8.01 26.14 16.45
N ALA A 94 9.25 26.24 15.96
CA ALA A 94 10.20 25.16 16.03
C ALA A 94 10.88 25.15 17.42
N ASP A 95 10.38 24.34 18.35
CA ASP A 95 10.98 24.09 19.67
C ASP A 95 10.44 22.77 20.26
N ARG A 96 11.12 22.21 21.25
CA ARG A 96 10.72 20.97 21.92
C ARG A 96 10.05 21.28 23.26
N VAL A 97 8.87 20.72 23.48
CA VAL A 97 8.24 20.70 24.81
C VAL A 97 8.91 19.65 25.69
N VAL A 98 9.28 20.05 26.91
CA VAL A 98 9.99 19.20 27.89
C VAL A 98 9.22 19.03 29.20
N GLY A 99 8.10 19.74 29.40
CA GLY A 99 7.22 19.55 30.55
C GLY A 99 5.92 20.33 30.42
N ILE A 100 4.93 19.95 31.23
CA ILE A 100 3.62 20.60 31.35
C ILE A 100 3.36 20.89 32.83
N GLN A 101 2.94 22.11 33.15
CA GLN A 101 2.46 22.53 34.46
C GLN A 101 0.95 22.73 34.34
N ALA A 102 0.20 21.64 34.53
CA ALA A 102 -1.23 21.61 34.22
C ALA A 102 -2.07 22.49 35.16
N ASP A 103 -1.64 22.68 36.40
CA ASP A 103 -2.23 23.55 37.41
C ASP A 103 -2.16 25.04 37.03
N GLN A 104 -1.12 25.42 36.28
CA GLN A 104 -0.85 26.79 35.84
C GLN A 104 -1.20 27.02 34.36
N HIS A 105 -1.67 25.97 33.67
CA HIS A 105 -1.85 25.94 32.22
C HIS A 105 -0.62 26.44 31.44
N LEU A 106 0.57 25.96 31.80
CA LEU A 106 1.84 26.30 31.14
C LEU A 106 2.53 25.07 30.55
N ILE A 107 3.23 25.26 29.44
CA ILE A 107 4.23 24.30 28.91
C ILE A 107 5.64 24.87 29.04
N ASN A 108 6.60 23.99 29.27
CA ASN A 108 8.02 24.30 29.34
C ASN A 108 8.71 23.85 28.06
N LEU A 109 9.46 24.76 27.42
CA LEU A 109 10.25 24.47 26.23
C LEU A 109 11.71 24.18 26.57
N ARG A 110 12.38 23.42 25.70
CA ARG A 110 13.82 23.12 25.81
C ARG A 110 14.66 24.40 25.83
N SER A 111 14.22 25.45 25.14
CA SER A 111 14.85 26.77 25.18
C SER A 111 14.81 27.45 26.56
N GLY A 112 14.10 26.90 27.54
CA GLY A 112 13.85 27.50 28.86
C GLY A 112 12.64 28.44 28.88
N ARG A 113 12.01 28.67 27.73
CA ARG A 113 10.80 29.50 27.63
C ARG A 113 9.56 28.76 28.15
N GLN A 114 8.65 29.51 28.74
CA GLN A 114 7.30 29.06 29.08
C GLN A 114 6.23 29.65 28.16
N ILE A 115 5.20 28.87 27.86
CA ILE A 115 4.05 29.29 27.05
C ILE A 115 2.77 28.83 27.75
N GLY A 116 1.82 29.74 27.98
CA GLY A 116 0.50 29.39 28.50
C GLY A 116 -0.45 28.82 27.46
N TYR A 117 -1.55 28.22 27.89
CA TYR A 117 -2.64 27.75 27.02
C TYR A 117 -4.00 27.87 27.72
N GLN A 118 -5.10 27.92 26.96
CA GLN A 118 -6.43 27.65 27.50
C GLN A 118 -6.78 26.17 27.30
N ARG A 119 -6.63 25.65 26.08
CA ARG A 119 -6.80 24.22 25.76
C ARG A 119 -5.55 23.68 25.07
N LEU A 120 -5.07 22.52 25.52
CA LEU A 120 -3.83 21.89 25.05
C LEU A 120 -4.12 20.57 24.32
N LEU A 121 -3.54 20.40 23.12
CA LEU A 121 -3.56 19.14 22.39
C LEU A 121 -2.16 18.53 22.30
N LEU A 122 -2.00 17.30 22.80
CA LEU A 122 -0.83 16.47 22.57
C LEU A 122 -0.99 15.71 21.24
N ALA A 123 -0.28 16.17 20.21
CA ALA A 123 -0.23 15.59 18.87
C ALA A 123 1.21 15.31 18.39
N ASN A 124 2.14 15.14 19.34
CA ASN A 124 3.57 14.99 19.10
C ASN A 124 4.00 13.56 18.74
N GLY A 125 3.03 12.67 18.54
CA GLY A 125 3.19 11.36 17.93
C GLY A 125 4.22 10.46 18.62
N ALA A 126 4.99 9.75 17.80
CA ALA A 126 5.94 8.72 18.22
C ALA A 126 7.26 8.82 17.44
N HIS A 127 8.35 8.38 18.07
CA HIS A 127 9.66 8.19 17.45
C HIS A 127 9.89 6.72 17.06
N SER A 128 10.93 6.44 16.26
CA SER A 128 11.31 5.07 15.92
C SER A 128 11.70 4.28 17.17
N ALA A 129 11.20 3.06 17.30
CA ALA A 129 11.59 2.19 18.41
C ALA A 129 13.09 1.89 18.38
N ARG A 130 13.70 1.84 19.56
CA ARG A 130 15.17 1.72 19.69
C ARG A 130 15.58 0.25 19.70
N LEU A 131 16.54 -0.08 18.84
CA LEU A 131 17.30 -1.32 18.98
C LEU A 131 18.31 -1.13 20.12
N ASN A 132 18.59 -2.18 20.89
CA ASN A 132 19.62 -2.18 21.91
C ASN A 132 20.73 -3.16 21.51
N CYS A 133 21.78 -2.64 20.88
CA CYS A 133 22.99 -3.39 20.55
C CYS A 133 24.19 -2.44 20.50
N PRO A 134 25.44 -2.93 20.62
CA PRO A 134 26.63 -2.12 20.37
C PRO A 134 26.68 -1.62 18.92
N GLY A 135 27.29 -0.45 18.70
CA GLY A 135 27.56 0.13 17.38
C GLY A 135 26.42 0.94 16.74
N LEU A 136 25.39 1.32 17.51
CA LEU A 136 24.27 2.15 17.02
C LEU A 136 24.65 3.60 16.69
N ASP A 137 25.79 4.05 17.20
CA ASP A 137 26.37 5.38 17.00
C ASP A 137 27.25 5.47 15.74
N LEU A 138 27.51 4.34 15.07
CA LEU A 138 28.29 4.30 13.84
C LEU A 138 27.57 5.03 12.69
N GLU A 139 28.35 5.77 11.89
CA GLU A 139 27.85 6.38 10.67
C GLU A 139 27.37 5.30 9.68
N GLY A 140 26.18 5.50 9.11
CA GLY A 140 25.49 4.53 8.26
C GLY A 140 24.41 3.72 8.99
N VAL A 141 24.27 3.87 10.30
CA VAL A 141 23.13 3.33 11.07
C VAL A 141 22.06 4.41 11.19
N THR A 142 20.83 4.14 10.76
CA THR A 142 19.73 5.10 10.90
C THR A 142 18.36 4.43 11.00
N THR A 143 17.35 5.23 11.35
CA THR A 143 15.94 4.83 11.38
C THR A 143 15.17 5.52 10.24
N LEU A 144 13.87 5.27 10.13
CA LEU A 144 13.04 5.72 9.00
C LEU A 144 11.78 6.44 9.51
N ARG A 145 11.84 7.74 9.83
CA ARG A 145 10.68 8.45 10.38
C ARG A 145 10.47 9.88 9.88
N SER A 146 11.55 10.64 9.75
CA SER A 146 11.53 12.08 9.44
C SER A 146 12.09 12.38 8.05
N VAL A 147 11.84 13.59 7.53
CA VAL A 147 12.51 14.05 6.29
C VAL A 147 14.03 14.05 6.46
N ALA A 148 14.53 14.44 7.64
CA ALA A 148 15.96 14.45 7.94
C ALA A 148 16.57 13.04 7.88
N ASP A 149 15.87 12.02 8.39
CA ASP A 149 16.32 10.63 8.30
C ASP A 149 16.46 10.21 6.83
N TYR A 150 15.47 10.55 6.00
CA TYR A 150 15.47 10.20 4.59
C TYR A 150 16.50 11.00 3.77
N GLN A 151 16.78 12.25 4.14
CA GLN A 151 17.88 13.03 3.55
C GLN A 151 19.23 12.35 3.84
N LEU A 152 19.47 11.91 5.08
CA LEU A 152 20.67 11.16 5.44
C LEU A 152 20.77 9.86 4.64
N ILE A 153 19.66 9.14 4.49
CA ILE A 153 19.62 7.90 3.72
C ILE A 153 19.97 8.15 2.26
N VAL A 154 19.30 9.09 1.59
CA VAL A 154 19.53 9.41 0.18
C VAL A 154 20.97 9.84 -0.07
N GLU A 155 21.58 10.60 0.85
CA GLU A 155 22.98 10.99 0.74
C GLU A 155 23.92 9.78 0.86
N ARG A 156 23.74 8.95 1.90
CA ARG A 156 24.59 7.77 2.15
C ARG A 156 24.50 6.76 1.01
N LEU A 157 23.32 6.59 0.41
CA LEU A 157 23.08 5.69 -0.72
C LEU A 157 23.92 6.01 -1.97
N LYS A 158 24.53 7.20 -2.08
CA LYS A 158 25.46 7.52 -3.18
C LYS A 158 26.74 6.68 -3.13
N THR A 159 27.16 6.23 -1.95
CA THR A 159 28.39 5.46 -1.74
C THR A 159 28.14 4.05 -1.18
N THR A 160 26.88 3.69 -0.93
CA THR A 160 26.48 2.37 -0.41
C THR A 160 26.18 1.39 -1.54
N ARG A 161 26.51 0.11 -1.33
CA ARG A 161 26.10 -0.99 -2.22
C ARG A 161 25.27 -2.04 -1.50
N ARG A 162 25.57 -2.30 -0.22
CA ARG A 162 24.97 -3.33 0.63
C ARG A 162 24.25 -2.68 1.81
N VAL A 163 22.98 -3.01 1.95
CA VAL A 163 22.10 -2.47 2.99
C VAL A 163 21.51 -3.62 3.80
N VAL A 164 21.58 -3.51 5.12
CA VAL A 164 20.81 -4.36 6.03
C VAL A 164 19.54 -3.61 6.44
N VAL A 165 18.38 -4.21 6.22
CA VAL A 165 17.09 -3.72 6.74
C VAL A 165 16.67 -4.63 7.89
N CYS A 166 16.37 -4.05 9.06
CA CYS A 166 15.95 -4.78 10.24
C CYS A 166 14.51 -4.40 10.61
N GLY A 167 13.60 -5.39 10.60
CA GLY A 167 12.19 -5.16 10.89
C GLY A 167 11.30 -6.17 10.20
N SER A 168 9.98 -6.09 10.42
CA SER A 168 9.03 -6.98 9.72
C SER A 168 7.67 -6.34 9.43
N GLY A 169 7.53 -5.05 9.74
CA GLY A 169 6.32 -4.27 9.45
C GLY A 169 6.33 -3.68 8.04
N THR A 170 5.26 -2.97 7.69
CA THR A 170 5.09 -2.32 6.38
C THR A 170 6.29 -1.49 5.96
N LEU A 171 6.82 -0.66 6.87
CA LEU A 171 7.95 0.23 6.56
C LEU A 171 9.23 -0.53 6.21
N ALA A 172 9.53 -1.64 6.91
CA ALA A 172 10.69 -2.49 6.61
C ALA A 172 10.54 -3.13 5.22
N LEU A 173 9.35 -3.69 4.93
CA LEU A 173 9.03 -4.34 3.65
C LEU A 173 9.11 -3.35 2.48
N GLU A 174 8.47 -2.18 2.60
CA GLU A 174 8.51 -1.14 1.56
C GLU A 174 9.93 -0.61 1.34
N THR A 175 10.75 -0.54 2.40
CA THR A 175 12.15 -0.10 2.30
C THR A 175 13.00 -1.15 1.60
N ALA A 176 12.87 -2.43 1.97
CA ALA A 176 13.58 -3.53 1.34
C ALA A 176 13.22 -3.63 -0.16
N GLU A 177 11.93 -3.56 -0.49
CA GLU A 177 11.42 -3.52 -1.86
C GLU A 177 12.03 -2.35 -2.64
N THR A 178 11.92 -1.14 -2.09
CA THR A 178 12.39 0.10 -2.74
C THR A 178 13.89 0.05 -3.03
N LEU A 179 14.70 -0.39 -2.08
CA LEU A 179 16.15 -0.46 -2.23
C LEU A 179 16.57 -1.57 -3.20
N SER A 180 15.91 -2.74 -3.14
CA SER A 180 16.17 -3.82 -4.08
C SER A 180 15.88 -3.39 -5.53
N HIS A 181 14.73 -2.77 -5.78
CA HIS A 181 14.37 -2.26 -7.11
C HIS A 181 15.29 -1.13 -7.61
N ARG A 182 15.98 -0.45 -6.71
CA ARG A 182 17.02 0.55 -7.04
C ARG A 182 18.40 -0.08 -7.27
N GLY A 183 18.54 -1.40 -7.18
CA GLY A 183 19.76 -2.13 -7.46
C GLY A 183 20.73 -2.27 -6.28
N PHE A 184 20.30 -1.96 -5.05
CA PHE A 184 21.10 -2.21 -3.86
C PHE A 184 21.05 -3.69 -3.46
N GLN A 185 22.14 -4.20 -2.88
CA GLN A 185 22.17 -5.55 -2.29
C GLN A 185 21.53 -5.48 -0.90
N VAL A 186 20.30 -5.98 -0.78
CA VAL A 186 19.53 -5.91 0.46
C VAL A 186 19.57 -7.24 1.20
N THR A 187 19.95 -7.19 2.48
CA THR A 187 19.70 -8.28 3.44
C THR A 187 18.61 -7.84 4.40
N HIS A 188 17.52 -8.60 4.49
CA HIS A 188 16.38 -8.31 5.36
C HIS A 188 16.39 -9.25 6.57
N LEU A 189 16.59 -8.69 7.77
CA LEU A 189 16.62 -9.42 9.04
C LEU A 189 15.27 -9.34 9.73
N ILE A 190 14.68 -10.52 9.98
CA ILE A 190 13.34 -10.67 10.53
C ILE A 190 13.44 -11.57 11.76
N ARG A 191 13.10 -11.04 12.94
CA ARG A 191 13.17 -11.77 14.23
C ARG A 191 12.31 -13.04 14.30
N ARG A 192 11.27 -13.17 13.47
CA ARG A 192 10.31 -14.29 13.51
C ARG A 192 10.11 -14.86 12.12
N ARG A 193 9.44 -16.02 12.02
CA ARG A 193 9.03 -16.62 10.75
C ARG A 193 7.88 -15.88 10.07
N THR A 194 7.06 -15.18 10.84
CA THR A 194 5.93 -14.40 10.32
C THR A 194 6.29 -12.92 10.26
N LEU A 195 5.99 -12.31 9.12
CA LEU A 195 6.01 -10.87 8.97
C LEU A 195 4.91 -10.28 9.84
N TRP A 196 5.14 -9.11 10.42
CA TRP A 196 4.12 -8.34 11.14
C TRP A 196 3.12 -9.20 11.93
N SER A 197 3.62 -10.03 12.86
CA SER A 197 2.90 -11.19 13.41
C SER A 197 1.55 -10.88 14.11
N ASP A 198 1.28 -9.62 14.42
CA ASP A 198 -0.02 -9.16 14.94
C ASP A 198 -1.08 -8.98 13.85
N VAL A 199 -0.68 -8.94 12.58
CA VAL A 199 -1.53 -8.62 11.44
C VAL A 199 -1.49 -9.69 10.37
N LEU A 200 -0.31 -10.16 9.97
CA LEU A 200 -0.15 -11.22 8.97
C LEU A 200 -0.02 -12.58 9.65
N ASP A 201 -0.69 -13.59 9.10
CA ASP A 201 -0.44 -14.99 9.48
C ASP A 201 0.68 -15.60 8.64
N ALA A 202 0.95 -16.89 8.84
CA ALA A 202 1.99 -17.61 8.12
C ALA A 202 1.76 -17.63 6.60
N THR A 203 0.52 -17.83 6.14
CA THR A 203 0.19 -17.89 4.72
C THR A 203 0.39 -16.55 4.03
N ALA A 204 -0.14 -15.46 4.62
CA ALA A 204 0.03 -14.12 4.09
C ALA A 204 1.51 -13.67 4.13
N SER A 205 2.23 -14.03 5.19
CA SER A 205 3.67 -13.75 5.30
C SER A 205 4.45 -14.45 4.19
N ASP A 206 4.19 -15.74 3.97
CA ASP A 206 4.93 -16.51 2.96
C ASP A 206 4.70 -15.98 1.54
N LEU A 207 3.49 -15.54 1.20
CA LEU A 207 3.21 -14.89 -0.10
C LEU A 207 4.08 -13.65 -0.34
N ILE A 208 4.30 -12.84 0.70
CA ILE A 208 5.15 -11.65 0.62
C ILE A 208 6.62 -12.05 0.56
N LEU A 209 7.07 -12.97 1.43
CA LEU A 209 8.45 -13.45 1.47
C LEU A 209 8.86 -14.13 0.17
N GLN A 210 7.95 -14.87 -0.48
CA GLN A 210 8.19 -15.42 -1.81
C GLN A 210 8.45 -14.34 -2.84
N GLN A 211 7.69 -13.24 -2.82
CA GLN A 211 7.92 -12.12 -3.73
C GLN A 211 9.22 -11.38 -3.41
N GLU A 212 9.54 -11.18 -2.14
CA GLU A 212 10.80 -10.57 -1.70
C GLU A 212 12.02 -11.40 -2.15
N ARG A 213 11.95 -12.74 -2.08
CA ARG A 213 12.98 -13.64 -2.63
C ARG A 213 13.09 -13.51 -4.15
N ARG A 214 11.97 -13.38 -4.87
CA ARG A 214 11.95 -13.18 -6.33
C ARG A 214 12.63 -11.87 -6.73
N ASP A 215 12.52 -10.85 -5.88
CA ASP A 215 13.16 -9.55 -6.07
C ASP A 215 14.65 -9.57 -5.67
N GLY A 216 15.21 -10.73 -5.31
CA GLY A 216 16.64 -10.92 -5.05
C GLY A 216 17.11 -10.49 -3.66
N VAL A 217 16.19 -10.25 -2.72
CA VAL A 217 16.52 -9.90 -1.34
C VAL A 217 17.01 -11.11 -0.56
N ASP A 218 18.11 -10.95 0.19
CA ASP A 218 18.62 -11.97 1.11
C ASP A 218 17.82 -11.94 2.43
N ILE A 219 16.82 -12.81 2.53
CA ILE A 219 15.94 -12.87 3.70
C ILE A 219 16.52 -13.79 4.78
N ARG A 220 16.69 -13.26 5.99
CA ARG A 220 17.10 -14.02 7.17
C ARG A 220 16.00 -14.00 8.23
N LEU A 221 15.27 -15.10 8.32
CA LEU A 221 14.24 -15.32 9.34
C LEU A 221 14.88 -15.80 10.64
N GLU A 222 14.24 -15.47 11.77
CA GLU A 222 14.69 -15.83 13.12
C GLU A 222 16.09 -15.29 13.45
N GLU A 223 16.42 -14.13 12.87
CA GLU A 223 17.69 -13.44 13.11
C GLU A 223 17.43 -12.03 13.66
N GLU A 224 18.24 -11.65 14.65
CA GLU A 224 18.30 -10.31 15.23
C GLU A 224 19.72 -9.76 15.10
N ILE A 225 19.89 -8.44 15.10
CA ILE A 225 21.21 -7.82 15.19
C ILE A 225 21.68 -7.91 16.64
N SER A 226 22.82 -8.56 16.87
CA SER A 226 23.48 -8.64 18.18
C SER A 226 24.53 -7.55 18.34
N GLU A 227 25.22 -7.18 17.26
CA GLU A 227 26.25 -6.14 17.22
C GLU A 227 26.29 -5.49 15.83
N ILE A 228 26.51 -4.19 15.78
CA ILE A 228 26.90 -3.48 14.55
C ILE A 228 28.39 -3.16 14.68
N PHE A 229 29.20 -3.62 13.73
CA PHE A 229 30.63 -3.38 13.76
C PHE A 229 31.06 -2.43 12.64
N GLY A 230 32.11 -1.67 12.92
CA GLY A 230 32.60 -0.63 12.04
C GLY A 230 34.08 -0.34 12.21
N SER A 231 34.63 0.48 11.31
CA SER A 231 35.99 0.99 11.42
C SER A 231 35.99 2.48 11.11
N ARG A 232 36.86 3.26 11.79
CA ARG A 232 36.92 4.72 11.64
C ARG A 232 35.58 5.43 11.84
N GLY A 233 34.71 4.88 12.69
CA GLY A 233 33.38 5.42 12.97
C GLY A 233 32.30 5.07 11.95
N GLU A 234 32.62 4.34 10.87
CA GLU A 234 31.65 3.94 9.84
C GLU A 234 31.29 2.45 9.93
N VAL A 235 30.03 2.13 9.66
CA VAL A 235 29.54 0.75 9.63
C VAL A 235 30.22 -0.08 8.53
N GLN A 236 30.57 -1.32 8.87
CA GLN A 236 31.11 -2.32 7.94
C GLN A 236 30.28 -3.61 7.88
N GLY A 237 29.42 -3.83 8.86
CA GLY A 237 28.53 -4.98 8.89
C GLY A 237 27.80 -5.13 10.20
N VAL A 238 27.00 -6.19 10.27
CA VAL A 238 26.30 -6.62 11.48
C VAL A 238 26.70 -8.04 11.84
N ILE A 239 26.70 -8.34 13.13
CA ILE A 239 26.71 -9.70 13.67
C ILE A 239 25.27 -10.01 14.09
N THR A 240 24.78 -11.17 13.70
CA THR A 240 23.42 -11.59 14.07
C THR A 240 23.41 -12.40 15.36
N SER A 241 22.22 -12.71 15.88
CA SER A 241 22.00 -13.58 17.03
C SER A 241 22.58 -14.99 16.86
N SER A 242 22.68 -15.50 15.63
CA SER A 242 23.34 -16.79 15.34
C SER A 242 24.87 -16.69 15.24
N GLY A 243 25.44 -15.49 15.33
CA GLY A 243 26.87 -15.23 15.13
C GLY A 243 27.28 -15.02 13.68
N ALA A 244 26.34 -15.01 12.72
CA ALA A 244 26.65 -14.74 11.33
C ALA A 244 27.11 -13.28 11.15
N ARG A 245 28.19 -13.08 10.38
CA ARG A 245 28.69 -11.75 10.02
C ARG A 245 28.20 -11.36 8.63
N ILE A 246 27.47 -10.27 8.53
CA ILE A 246 26.84 -9.78 7.30
C ILE A 246 27.45 -8.41 6.95
N PRO A 247 28.30 -8.32 5.90
CA PRO A 247 28.90 -7.05 5.49
C PRO A 247 27.87 -6.08 4.92
N CYS A 248 27.90 -4.82 5.35
CA CYS A 248 27.06 -3.75 4.82
C CYS A 248 27.65 -2.36 5.10
N GLU A 249 27.30 -1.37 4.27
CA GLU A 249 27.70 0.04 4.50
C GLU A 249 26.55 0.88 5.08
N MET A 250 25.39 0.26 5.29
CA MET A 250 24.21 0.90 5.84
C MET A 250 23.32 -0.10 6.57
N VAL A 251 22.79 0.32 7.73
CA VAL A 251 21.82 -0.43 8.54
C VAL A 251 20.59 0.43 8.76
N LEU A 252 19.42 -0.05 8.32
CA LEU A 252 18.13 0.62 8.46
C LEU A 252 17.26 -0.11 9.48
N ILE A 253 16.95 0.58 10.57
CA ILE A 253 16.18 0.01 11.69
C ILE A 253 14.71 0.44 11.59
N ALA A 254 13.83 -0.54 11.39
CA ALA A 254 12.38 -0.38 11.17
C ALA A 254 11.58 -1.37 12.04
N ILE A 255 11.86 -1.39 13.35
CA ILE A 255 11.32 -2.38 14.30
C ILE A 255 10.06 -1.93 15.05
N GLY A 256 9.52 -0.74 14.75
CA GLY A 256 8.30 -0.20 15.36
C GLY A 256 8.43 1.26 15.76
N ILE A 257 7.47 1.74 16.56
CA ILE A 257 7.42 3.11 17.08
C ILE A 257 7.20 3.12 18.59
N GLU A 258 7.66 4.19 19.23
CA GLU A 258 7.49 4.48 20.66
C GLU A 258 6.89 5.89 20.84
N PRO A 259 5.72 6.02 21.50
CA PRO A 259 5.08 7.30 21.76
C PRO A 259 5.98 8.26 22.52
N ASN A 260 5.98 9.53 22.12
CA ASN A 260 6.77 10.59 22.75
C ASN A 260 6.07 11.08 24.04
N ILE A 261 6.17 10.31 25.11
CA ILE A 261 5.33 10.49 26.32
C ILE A 261 6.10 10.82 27.60
N ASP A 262 7.43 10.86 27.58
CA ASP A 262 8.21 11.05 28.81
C ASP A 262 7.84 12.34 29.54
N PHE A 263 7.79 13.48 28.83
CA PHE A 263 7.39 14.75 29.43
C PHE A 263 5.93 14.75 29.90
N ALA A 264 5.03 14.10 29.17
CA ALA A 264 3.61 14.00 29.53
C ALA A 264 3.43 13.17 30.81
N ARG A 265 4.10 12.02 30.89
CA ARG A 265 4.10 11.14 32.07
C ARG A 265 4.65 11.86 33.30
N SER A 266 5.79 12.55 33.17
CA SER A 266 6.36 13.36 34.26
C SER A 266 5.48 14.54 34.69
N SER A 267 4.51 14.93 33.86
CA SER A 267 3.55 16.00 34.15
C SER A 267 2.22 15.49 34.74
N GLY A 268 2.14 14.21 35.15
CA GLY A 268 0.95 13.63 35.77
C GLY A 268 -0.14 13.17 34.79
N ILE A 269 0.13 13.18 33.48
CA ILE A 269 -0.79 12.64 32.47
C ILE A 269 -0.72 11.11 32.51
N SER A 270 -1.88 10.47 32.62
CA SER A 270 -2.02 9.01 32.67
C SER A 270 -1.52 8.38 31.38
N CYS A 271 -0.46 7.59 31.51
CA CYS A 271 0.19 6.91 30.38
C CYS A 271 0.39 5.42 30.68
N GLY A 272 0.23 4.58 29.66
CA GLY A 272 0.75 3.22 29.63
C GLY A 272 1.92 3.13 28.65
N ARG A 273 1.70 2.40 27.55
CA ARG A 273 2.56 2.43 26.35
C ARG A 273 2.40 3.73 25.56
N GLY A 274 1.26 4.41 25.71
CA GLY A 274 0.95 5.72 25.14
C GLY A 274 0.10 6.55 26.12
N VAL A 275 -0.29 7.76 25.72
CA VAL A 275 -1.24 8.59 26.50
C VAL A 275 -2.62 7.93 26.49
N ARG A 276 -3.26 7.88 27.67
CA ARG A 276 -4.63 7.39 27.83
C ARG A 276 -5.61 8.54 27.68
N VAL A 277 -6.67 8.29 26.92
CA VAL A 277 -7.77 9.24 26.73
C VAL A 277 -9.12 8.54 26.84
N ASP A 278 -10.16 9.31 27.16
CA ASP A 278 -11.55 8.87 27.05
C ASP A 278 -12.03 8.86 25.58
N SER A 279 -13.31 8.52 25.34
CA SER A 279 -13.91 8.51 24.00
C SER A 279 -13.99 9.90 23.35
N ALA A 280 -13.83 10.97 24.13
CA ALA A 280 -13.79 12.36 23.69
C ALA A 280 -12.34 12.87 23.52
N MET A 281 -11.34 11.97 23.53
CA MET A 281 -9.91 12.32 23.40
C MET A 281 -9.36 13.21 24.54
N ARG A 282 -10.05 13.27 25.69
CA ARG A 282 -9.61 13.98 26.89
C ARG A 282 -8.65 13.12 27.71
N THR A 283 -7.60 13.74 28.25
CA THR A 283 -6.73 13.07 29.23
C THR A 283 -7.37 13.10 30.63
N ASN A 284 -6.67 12.59 31.65
CA ASN A 284 -7.09 12.71 33.04
C ASN A 284 -6.94 14.12 33.63
N LEU A 285 -6.29 15.04 32.90
CA LEU A 285 -6.09 16.42 33.35
C LEU A 285 -7.03 17.36 32.57
N PRO A 286 -7.61 18.37 33.24
CA PRO A 286 -8.55 19.30 32.61
C PRO A 286 -7.87 20.06 31.46
N ASP A 287 -8.64 20.36 30.43
CA ASP A 287 -8.22 21.12 29.24
C ASP A 287 -7.07 20.52 28.42
N ILE A 288 -6.64 19.29 28.73
CA ILE A 288 -5.59 18.58 28.00
C ILE A 288 -6.18 17.39 27.25
N TYR A 289 -5.95 17.37 25.94
CA TYR A 289 -6.41 16.40 24.97
C TYR A 289 -5.22 15.71 24.30
N ALA A 290 -5.42 14.55 23.68
CA ALA A 290 -4.36 13.89 22.91
C ALA A 290 -4.90 13.16 21.67
N ALA A 291 -4.11 13.14 20.59
CA ALA A 291 -4.48 12.52 19.31
C ALA A 291 -3.27 12.05 18.50
N GLY A 292 -3.48 11.04 17.66
CA GLY A 292 -2.46 10.45 16.78
C GLY A 292 -1.62 9.38 17.45
N ASP A 293 -0.43 9.13 16.89
CA ASP A 293 0.48 8.04 17.29
C ASP A 293 0.94 8.11 18.78
N ILE A 294 0.65 9.20 19.49
CA ILE A 294 0.95 9.34 20.92
C ILE A 294 0.03 8.48 21.81
N LEU A 295 -1.16 8.17 21.31
CA LEU A 295 -2.18 7.48 22.07
C LEU A 295 -1.89 5.99 22.19
N GLU A 296 -2.26 5.42 23.33
CA GLU A 296 -2.59 4.01 23.38
C GLU A 296 -4.09 3.81 23.17
N SER A 297 -4.47 2.79 22.41
CA SER A 297 -5.85 2.45 22.15
C SER A 297 -6.13 1.04 22.64
N ARG A 298 -7.25 0.84 23.34
CA ARG A 298 -7.69 -0.49 23.71
C ARG A 298 -8.58 -1.06 22.61
N ASP A 299 -8.22 -2.22 22.10
CA ASP A 299 -9.04 -2.98 21.20
C ASP A 299 -10.28 -3.48 21.97
N ALA A 300 -11.47 -3.02 21.60
CA ALA A 300 -12.70 -3.27 22.34
C ALA A 300 -13.06 -4.77 22.41
N MET A 301 -12.68 -5.54 21.38
CA MET A 301 -13.00 -6.96 21.27
C MET A 301 -12.03 -7.83 22.07
N THR A 302 -10.73 -7.53 22.00
CA THR A 302 -9.69 -8.36 22.60
C THR A 302 -9.20 -7.84 23.95
N GLY A 303 -9.58 -6.61 24.32
CA GLY A 303 -9.09 -5.91 25.50
C GLY A 303 -7.60 -5.55 25.45
N ARG A 304 -6.93 -5.74 24.32
CA ARG A 304 -5.49 -5.50 24.17
C ARG A 304 -5.18 -4.03 23.93
N THR A 305 -4.09 -3.56 24.53
CA THR A 305 -3.54 -2.24 24.25
C THR A 305 -2.71 -2.25 22.98
N ARG A 306 -3.04 -1.38 22.02
CA ARG A 306 -2.37 -1.19 20.73
C ARG A 306 -1.87 0.25 20.60
N LEU A 307 -0.79 0.41 19.85
CA LEU A 307 -0.32 1.70 19.36
C LEU A 307 -0.67 1.79 17.89
N LEU A 308 -1.34 2.86 17.49
CA LEU A 308 -1.84 3.04 16.13
C LEU A 308 -0.92 3.99 15.37
N GLY A 309 0.10 3.45 14.71
CA GLY A 309 1.02 4.20 13.84
C GLY A 309 0.48 4.39 12.43
N GLN A 310 -0.75 4.90 12.28
CA GLN A 310 -1.48 4.95 11.01
C GLN A 310 -2.03 6.34 10.73
N TRP A 311 -1.90 6.77 9.47
CA TRP A 311 -2.26 8.12 9.03
C TRP A 311 -3.74 8.46 9.19
N TYR A 312 -4.62 7.58 8.72
CA TYR A 312 -6.07 7.82 8.77
C TYR A 312 -6.62 7.84 10.22
N PRO A 313 -6.28 6.88 11.10
CA PRO A 313 -6.61 6.96 12.53
C PRO A 313 -6.18 8.27 13.18
N ALA A 314 -4.98 8.77 12.87
CA ALA A 314 -4.50 10.04 13.42
C ALA A 314 -5.37 11.23 13.00
N ILE A 315 -5.85 11.27 11.74
CA ILE A 315 -6.81 12.28 11.26
C ILE A 315 -8.13 12.19 12.04
N GLN A 316 -8.63 10.97 12.24
CA GLN A 316 -9.91 10.76 12.93
C GLN A 316 -9.82 11.14 14.41
N GLN A 317 -8.75 10.75 15.10
CA GLN A 317 -8.49 11.16 16.48
C GLN A 317 -8.35 12.67 16.61
N ALA A 318 -7.67 13.33 15.66
CA ALA A 318 -7.54 14.77 15.64
C ALA A 318 -8.88 15.50 15.45
N ARG A 319 -9.77 14.96 14.60
CA ARG A 319 -11.15 15.47 14.46
C ARG A 319 -11.92 15.39 15.77
N ALA A 320 -11.88 14.23 16.43
CA ALA A 320 -12.53 14.06 17.73
C ALA A 320 -11.96 15.03 18.77
N ALA A 321 -10.64 15.13 18.88
CA ALA A 321 -9.99 16.02 19.83
C ALA A 321 -10.34 17.49 19.57
N ALA A 322 -10.31 17.95 18.30
CA ALA A 322 -10.66 19.32 17.96
C ALA A 322 -12.12 19.65 18.29
N PHE A 323 -13.07 18.76 17.96
CA PHE A 323 -14.46 18.98 18.33
C PHE A 323 -14.69 18.93 19.85
N SER A 324 -13.97 18.08 20.58
CA SER A 324 -14.01 18.09 22.05
C SER A 324 -13.43 19.39 22.63
N MET A 325 -12.33 19.89 22.06
CA MET A 325 -11.73 21.18 22.38
C MET A 325 -12.63 22.36 22.00
N LEU A 326 -13.75 22.17 21.30
CA LEU A 326 -14.73 23.19 20.96
C LEU A 326 -16.07 22.95 21.68
N ASP A 327 -16.19 21.87 22.46
CA ASP A 327 -17.45 21.38 23.03
C ASP A 327 -18.52 21.05 21.96
N LEU A 328 -18.08 20.67 20.75
CA LEU A 328 -18.89 20.34 19.58
C LEU A 328 -18.88 18.84 19.21
N LEU A 329 -18.22 17.98 19.99
CA LEU A 329 -18.18 16.54 19.69
C LEU A 329 -19.56 15.91 19.88
N ASP A 330 -20.02 15.12 18.91
CA ASP A 330 -21.18 14.25 19.09
C ASP A 330 -20.77 13.02 19.92
N THR A 331 -21.21 12.99 21.18
CA THR A 331 -20.94 11.87 22.09
C THR A 331 -21.94 10.72 21.97
N GLU A 332 -23.05 10.89 21.24
CA GLU A 332 -24.04 9.82 21.02
C GLU A 332 -23.50 8.74 20.04
N GLN A 333 -22.61 9.14 19.13
CA GLN A 333 -21.83 8.23 18.28
C GLN A 333 -20.36 8.26 18.72
N ALA A 334 -20.08 7.64 19.87
CA ALA A 334 -18.74 7.63 20.45
C ALA A 334 -17.69 7.14 19.44
N PHE A 335 -16.59 7.89 19.33
CA PHE A 335 -15.46 7.50 18.50
C PHE A 335 -14.76 6.28 19.10
N HIS A 336 -14.69 5.19 18.33
CA HIS A 336 -13.99 3.97 18.73
C HIS A 336 -12.65 3.85 17.99
N ALA A 337 -11.56 4.19 18.68
CA ALA A 337 -10.21 4.13 18.12
C ALA A 337 -9.74 2.71 17.73
N GLY A 338 -10.43 1.63 18.10
CA GLY A 338 -9.92 0.26 17.96
C GLY A 338 -10.11 -0.41 16.60
N MET A 339 -11.07 0.04 15.76
CA MET A 339 -11.55 -0.74 14.60
C MET A 339 -11.23 -0.07 13.26
N PHE A 340 -9.93 0.10 12.98
CA PHE A 340 -9.51 0.77 11.76
C PHE A 340 -9.23 -0.18 10.59
N TYR A 341 -9.66 0.28 9.43
CA TYR A 341 -9.31 -0.27 8.14
C TYR A 341 -7.92 0.21 7.76
N ASN A 342 -6.98 -0.73 7.73
CA ASN A 342 -5.66 -0.48 7.21
C ASN A 342 -5.56 -1.03 5.80
N ALA A 343 -5.02 -0.26 4.87
CA ALA A 343 -4.82 -0.70 3.50
C ALA A 343 -3.55 -0.09 2.93
N THR A 344 -2.76 -0.91 2.25
CA THR A 344 -1.52 -0.50 1.56
C THR A 344 -1.26 -1.46 0.40
N ALA A 345 -0.09 -1.35 -0.23
CA ALA A 345 0.47 -2.36 -1.12
C ALA A 345 1.78 -2.89 -0.53
N LEU A 346 1.99 -4.21 -0.57
CA LEU A 346 3.21 -4.87 -0.12
C LEU A 346 3.75 -5.71 -1.28
N TYR A 347 4.90 -5.37 -1.87
CA TYR A 347 5.47 -6.13 -2.99
C TYR A 347 4.48 -6.31 -4.17
N GLY A 348 3.80 -5.22 -4.51
CA GLY A 348 2.74 -5.19 -5.54
C GLY A 348 1.44 -5.92 -5.18
N LEU A 349 1.29 -6.43 -3.96
CA LEU A 349 0.06 -7.06 -3.48
C LEU A 349 -0.81 -6.04 -2.74
N ASP A 350 -2.03 -5.83 -3.22
CA ASP A 350 -3.04 -5.03 -2.52
C ASP A 350 -3.37 -5.66 -1.16
N PHE A 351 -3.16 -4.91 -0.09
CA PHE A 351 -3.36 -5.36 1.28
C PHE A 351 -4.52 -4.60 1.94
N ALA A 352 -5.31 -5.30 2.74
CA ALA A 352 -6.22 -4.73 3.70
C ALA A 352 -6.37 -5.60 4.96
N SER A 353 -6.46 -4.95 6.13
CA SER A 353 -6.79 -5.59 7.40
C SER A 353 -7.74 -4.75 8.22
N VAL A 354 -8.66 -5.39 8.93
CA VAL A 354 -9.56 -4.75 9.91
C VAL A 354 -9.57 -5.61 11.17
N GLY A 355 -9.58 -4.99 12.34
CA GLY A 355 -9.78 -5.69 13.62
C GLY A 355 -8.77 -6.82 13.89
N LEU A 356 -9.28 -7.97 14.32
CA LEU A 356 -8.48 -9.16 14.61
C LEU A 356 -8.28 -10.02 13.36
N SER A 357 -7.16 -9.83 12.67
CA SER A 357 -6.81 -10.62 11.47
C SER A 357 -6.27 -12.01 11.78
N ASN A 358 -5.68 -12.22 12.96
CA ASN A 358 -5.09 -13.50 13.38
C ASN A 358 -5.92 -14.11 14.51
N ALA A 359 -6.64 -15.21 14.21
CA ALA A 359 -7.26 -16.04 15.24
C ALA A 359 -6.15 -16.74 16.06
N ARG A 360 -6.30 -16.79 17.39
CA ARG A 360 -5.40 -17.54 18.28
C ARG A 360 -6.16 -18.68 18.94
N ASP A 361 -5.46 -19.77 19.24
CA ASP A 361 -6.02 -20.93 19.91
C ASP A 361 -6.62 -20.56 21.28
N GLY A 362 -7.74 -21.21 21.64
CA GLY A 362 -8.43 -21.02 22.92
C GLY A 362 -9.45 -19.86 22.98
N GLN A 363 -9.66 -19.13 21.88
CA GLN A 363 -10.75 -18.17 21.74
C GLN A 363 -11.86 -18.80 20.90
N ASN A 364 -13.15 -18.50 21.17
CA ASN A 364 -14.29 -18.97 20.36
C ASN A 364 -14.35 -18.24 19.00
N LEU A 365 -13.28 -18.38 18.22
CA LEU A 365 -13.04 -17.72 16.96
C LEU A 365 -13.00 -18.72 15.82
N ARG A 366 -13.65 -18.39 14.71
CA ARG A 366 -13.66 -19.17 13.48
C ARG A 366 -13.16 -18.33 12.32
N ALA A 367 -12.12 -18.81 11.64
CA ALA A 367 -11.69 -18.22 10.38
C ALA A 367 -12.46 -18.83 9.21
N ILE A 368 -12.95 -17.99 8.31
CA ILE A 368 -13.42 -18.40 6.98
C ILE A 368 -12.41 -17.85 5.99
N ILE A 369 -11.82 -18.75 5.22
CA ILE A 369 -10.75 -18.45 4.26
C ILE A 369 -11.34 -18.65 2.86
N ALA A 370 -11.13 -17.66 1.98
CA ALA A 370 -11.52 -17.78 0.58
C ALA A 370 -10.68 -18.86 -0.10
N ASP A 371 -11.24 -19.48 -1.15
CA ASP A 371 -10.46 -20.40 -1.99
C ASP A 371 -9.19 -19.70 -2.48
N PRO A 372 -8.03 -20.38 -2.39
CA PRO A 372 -6.76 -19.78 -2.77
C PRO A 372 -6.76 -19.45 -4.26
N LEU A 373 -6.37 -18.22 -4.59
CA LEU A 373 -6.09 -17.77 -5.95
C LEU A 373 -4.61 -17.35 -6.03
N PRO A 374 -3.98 -17.39 -7.22
CA PRO A 374 -2.60 -16.94 -7.37
C PRO A 374 -2.40 -15.56 -6.76
N ARG A 375 -1.35 -15.44 -5.93
CA ARG A 375 -0.96 -14.20 -5.24
C ARG A 375 -2.07 -13.54 -4.41
N THR A 376 -3.12 -14.28 -4.04
CA THR A 376 -4.26 -13.74 -3.29
C THR A 376 -4.52 -14.58 -2.04
N TYR A 377 -4.75 -13.91 -0.93
CA TYR A 377 -5.17 -14.54 0.31
C TYR A 377 -6.23 -13.67 0.97
N ARG A 378 -7.42 -14.23 1.22
CA ARG A 378 -8.52 -13.50 1.85
C ARG A 378 -9.11 -14.34 2.97
N LYS A 379 -9.23 -13.73 4.15
CA LYS A 379 -9.77 -14.36 5.35
C LYS A 379 -10.62 -13.38 6.12
N VAL A 380 -11.71 -13.87 6.70
CA VAL A 380 -12.50 -13.17 7.72
C VAL A 380 -12.48 -14.00 9.01
N VAL A 381 -12.38 -13.34 10.15
CA VAL A 381 -12.42 -13.95 11.49
C VAL A 381 -13.75 -13.61 12.13
N LEU A 382 -14.47 -14.63 12.57
CA LEU A 382 -15.77 -14.53 13.23
C LEU A 382 -15.67 -14.95 14.70
N GLN A 383 -16.41 -14.28 15.57
CA GLN A 383 -16.71 -14.68 16.95
C GLN A 383 -18.22 -14.83 17.07
N ASP A 384 -18.72 -16.01 17.45
CA ASP A 384 -20.17 -16.28 17.54
C ASP A 384 -20.95 -15.89 16.27
N ASP A 385 -20.33 -16.16 15.11
CA ASP A 385 -20.79 -15.78 13.76
C ASP A 385 -20.83 -14.26 13.44
N VAL A 386 -20.38 -13.40 14.36
CA VAL A 386 -20.18 -11.96 14.13
C VAL A 386 -18.74 -11.72 13.65
N PRO A 387 -18.50 -10.96 12.56
CA PRO A 387 -17.14 -10.70 12.10
C PRO A 387 -16.42 -9.75 13.06
N VAL A 388 -15.19 -10.11 13.42
CA VAL A 388 -14.34 -9.36 14.35
C VAL A 388 -13.01 -8.92 13.70
N GLY A 389 -12.72 -9.42 12.49
CA GLY A 389 -11.60 -8.95 11.71
C GLY A 389 -11.47 -9.61 10.34
N LEU A 390 -10.53 -9.10 9.56
CA LEU A 390 -10.22 -9.62 8.22
C LEU A 390 -8.75 -9.41 7.85
N LEU A 391 -8.28 -10.22 6.91
CA LEU A 391 -6.98 -10.11 6.27
C LEU A 391 -7.10 -10.44 4.78
N PHE A 392 -7.01 -9.42 3.93
CA PHE A 392 -7.04 -9.53 2.48
C PHE A 392 -5.68 -9.11 1.91
N LEU A 393 -5.13 -9.92 1.01
CA LEU A 393 -3.86 -9.72 0.33
C LEU A 393 -4.03 -10.11 -1.15
N GLY A 394 -3.45 -9.34 -2.07
CA GLY A 394 -3.59 -9.51 -3.52
C GLY A 394 -4.92 -9.03 -4.10
N ASN A 395 -5.99 -9.09 -3.32
CA ASN A 395 -7.29 -8.55 -3.69
C ASN A 395 -8.04 -8.05 -2.45
N ARG A 396 -8.15 -6.72 -2.32
CA ARG A 396 -8.89 -6.06 -1.24
C ARG A 396 -10.30 -5.60 -1.62
N LYS A 397 -10.80 -5.97 -2.81
CA LYS A 397 -12.18 -5.70 -3.21
C LYS A 397 -13.11 -6.33 -2.15
N GLU A 398 -14.20 -5.63 -1.84
CA GLU A 398 -15.17 -5.97 -0.78
C GLU A 398 -14.72 -5.80 0.68
N ALA A 399 -13.46 -5.46 0.98
CA ALA A 399 -13.01 -5.31 2.37
C ALA A 399 -13.86 -4.30 3.20
N LEU A 400 -14.41 -3.26 2.56
CA LEU A 400 -15.31 -2.30 3.20
C LEU A 400 -16.69 -2.91 3.55
N ALA A 401 -17.18 -3.90 2.81
CA ALA A 401 -18.42 -4.61 3.15
C ALA A 401 -18.25 -5.42 4.44
N TYR A 402 -17.09 -6.07 4.59
CA TYR A 402 -16.74 -6.75 5.83
C TYR A 402 -16.51 -5.77 6.97
N LYS A 403 -15.84 -4.63 6.72
CA LYS A 403 -15.72 -3.56 7.72
C LYS A 403 -17.10 -3.09 8.19
N ARG A 404 -18.03 -2.87 7.26
CA ARG A 404 -19.43 -2.51 7.58
C ARG A 404 -20.10 -3.54 8.48
N ALA A 405 -19.94 -4.83 8.19
CA ALA A 405 -20.47 -5.89 9.05
C ALA A 405 -19.82 -5.92 10.44
N ILE A 406 -18.51 -5.63 10.54
CA ILE A 406 -17.78 -5.53 11.81
C ILE A 406 -18.28 -4.33 12.63
N ASP A 407 -18.36 -3.15 12.01
CA ASP A 407 -18.76 -1.90 12.66
C ASP A 407 -20.16 -2.02 13.32
N HIS A 408 -21.07 -2.73 12.65
CA HIS A 408 -22.46 -2.91 13.08
C HIS A 408 -22.72 -4.27 13.75
N GLN A 409 -21.67 -5.04 14.06
CA GLN A 409 -21.75 -6.35 14.74
C GLN A 409 -22.77 -7.31 14.12
N VAL A 410 -22.83 -7.35 12.78
CA VAL A 410 -23.84 -8.13 12.05
C VAL A 410 -23.56 -9.62 12.18
N ASN A 411 -24.53 -10.39 12.62
CA ASN A 411 -24.41 -11.85 12.65
C ASN A 411 -24.48 -12.41 11.21
N LEU A 412 -23.42 -13.09 10.78
CA LEU A 412 -23.28 -13.63 9.42
C LEU A 412 -23.64 -15.13 9.32
N ARG A 413 -24.25 -15.74 10.34
CA ARG A 413 -24.55 -17.18 10.37
C ARG A 413 -25.30 -17.67 9.14
N SER A 414 -26.31 -16.92 8.69
CA SER A 414 -27.18 -17.28 7.55
C SER A 414 -26.44 -17.30 6.20
N VAL A 415 -25.33 -16.55 6.09
CA VAL A 415 -24.54 -16.42 4.86
C VAL A 415 -23.11 -16.94 4.99
N ALA A 416 -22.72 -17.49 6.14
CA ALA A 416 -21.34 -17.87 6.42
C ALA A 416 -20.72 -18.81 5.38
N ARG A 417 -21.51 -19.74 4.80
CA ARG A 417 -21.05 -20.67 3.75
C ARG A 417 -20.94 -20.04 2.35
N GLN A 418 -21.54 -18.87 2.16
CA GLN A 418 -21.52 -18.13 0.89
C GLN A 418 -20.45 -17.04 0.88
N LEU A 419 -19.84 -16.73 2.03
CA LEU A 419 -18.75 -15.77 2.11
C LEU A 419 -17.62 -16.22 1.16
N PHE A 420 -17.26 -15.33 0.22
CA PHE A 420 -16.31 -15.54 -0.90
C PHE A 420 -16.79 -16.35 -2.10
N ALA A 421 -18.02 -16.86 -2.12
CA ALA A 421 -18.56 -17.51 -3.30
C ALA A 421 -18.71 -16.51 -4.46
N SER A 422 -18.39 -16.92 -5.70
CA SER A 422 -18.35 -16.05 -6.88
C SER A 422 -19.66 -15.32 -7.19
N GLY A 423 -20.81 -15.89 -6.80
CA GLY A 423 -22.14 -15.30 -6.99
C GLY A 423 -22.68 -14.52 -5.78
N PHE A 424 -21.96 -14.47 -4.66
CA PHE A 424 -22.42 -13.82 -3.44
C PHE A 424 -21.70 -12.48 -3.23
N ASN A 425 -22.47 -11.40 -3.04
CA ASN A 425 -21.95 -10.09 -2.69
C ASN A 425 -22.43 -9.68 -1.30
N LEU A 426 -21.49 -9.58 -0.35
CA LEU A 426 -21.82 -9.25 1.04
C LEU A 426 -22.47 -7.87 1.18
N ASN A 427 -22.03 -6.87 0.40
CA ASN A 427 -22.57 -5.51 0.53
C ASN A 427 -24.05 -5.44 0.13
N SER A 428 -24.42 -6.08 -0.98
CA SER A 428 -25.81 -6.20 -1.42
C SER A 428 -26.68 -6.96 -0.42
N TRP A 429 -26.12 -8.00 0.21
CA TRP A 429 -26.82 -8.71 1.28
C TRP A 429 -27.03 -7.79 2.50
N LEU A 430 -26.00 -7.06 2.95
CA LEU A 430 -26.13 -6.08 4.04
C LEU A 430 -27.15 -4.98 3.73
N ASP A 431 -27.23 -4.52 2.47
CA ASP A 431 -28.27 -3.58 2.02
C ASP A 431 -29.67 -4.17 2.19
N SER A 432 -29.87 -5.45 1.85
CA SER A 432 -31.15 -6.15 2.07
C SER A 432 -31.54 -6.30 3.54
N GLN A 433 -30.57 -6.26 4.46
CA GLN A 433 -30.79 -6.32 5.91
C GLN A 433 -30.95 -4.93 6.54
N GLY A 434 -30.87 -3.85 5.75
CA GLY A 434 -30.99 -2.48 6.26
C GLY A 434 -29.81 -2.04 7.13
N VAL A 435 -28.64 -2.69 7.04
CA VAL A 435 -27.45 -2.32 7.83
C VAL A 435 -26.95 -0.95 7.36
N PRO A 436 -26.57 0.01 8.22
CA PRO A 436 -26.02 1.29 7.75
C PRO A 436 -24.66 1.11 7.05
N GLY A 437 -24.19 2.15 6.34
CA GLY A 437 -22.84 2.14 5.74
C GLY A 437 -21.72 1.96 6.78
N PRO A 438 -20.49 1.60 6.35
CA PRO A 438 -19.37 1.47 7.28
C PRO A 438 -19.11 2.78 8.02
N LEU A 439 -18.76 2.69 9.29
CA LEU A 439 -18.41 3.83 10.12
C LEU A 439 -17.02 4.34 9.69
N LEU A 440 -17.05 5.37 8.84
CA LEU A 440 -15.88 6.07 8.30
C LEU A 440 -15.96 7.53 8.74
N GLY A 441 -15.45 7.87 9.92
CA GLY A 441 -15.52 9.26 10.35
C GLY A 441 -15.66 9.46 11.86
N VAL A 442 -15.43 10.68 12.30
CA VAL A 442 -15.93 11.25 13.55
C VAL A 442 -16.96 12.29 13.15
N GLN A 443 -18.07 12.39 13.89
CA GLN A 443 -19.17 13.32 13.59
C GLN A 443 -19.16 14.52 14.54
N ARG A 444 -19.62 15.66 14.03
CA ARG A 444 -19.87 16.89 14.81
C ARG A 444 -21.30 16.85 15.35
N LYS A 445 -21.51 17.41 16.55
CA LYS A 445 -22.84 17.53 17.14
C LYS A 445 -23.76 18.29 16.19
N GLY A 446 -24.90 17.69 15.85
CA GLY A 446 -25.87 18.21 14.88
C GLY A 446 -25.84 17.55 13.51
N ASP A 447 -24.75 16.86 13.14
CA ASP A 447 -24.66 16.13 11.85
C ASP A 447 -25.62 14.92 11.80
N ALA A 448 -25.85 14.27 12.95
CA ALA A 448 -26.72 13.12 13.08
C ALA A 448 -28.22 13.48 12.95
N VAL A 449 -28.64 14.66 13.42
CA VAL A 449 -30.02 15.16 13.31
C VAL A 449 -30.34 15.51 11.85
N ALA A 450 -29.39 16.13 11.14
CA ALA A 450 -29.52 16.42 9.71
C ALA A 450 -29.69 15.13 8.87
N ARG A 451 -29.07 14.01 9.27
CA ARG A 451 -29.21 12.71 8.59
C ARG A 451 -30.44 11.89 9.01
N LYS A 452 -30.84 11.90 10.30
CA LYS A 452 -32.06 11.20 10.77
C LYS A 452 -33.33 11.84 10.23
N VAL A 453 -33.38 13.17 10.16
CA VAL A 453 -34.51 13.91 9.55
C VAL A 453 -34.59 13.68 8.04
N ALA A 454 -33.46 13.45 7.37
CA ALA A 454 -33.44 13.09 5.95
C ALA A 454 -33.90 11.64 5.65
N TYR A 455 -33.88 10.75 6.65
CA TYR A 455 -34.30 9.34 6.49
C TYR A 455 -35.74 9.05 6.93
N ALA A 456 -36.33 9.88 7.80
CA ALA A 456 -37.69 9.72 8.30
C ALA A 456 -38.58 10.87 7.78
N GLY A 457 -39.00 10.80 6.51
CA GLY A 457 -39.83 11.84 5.91
C GLY A 457 -41.21 11.96 6.58
N GLY A 458 -41.53 13.15 7.09
CA GLY A 458 -42.86 13.52 7.58
C GLY A 458 -42.95 15.02 7.86
N SER A 459 -43.63 15.74 6.99
CA SER A 459 -43.77 17.20 6.96
C SER A 459 -44.37 17.83 8.23
N GLN A 460 -43.78 18.94 8.73
CA GLN A 460 -44.48 20.03 9.42
C GLN A 460 -43.81 21.38 9.08
N PRO A 461 -44.57 22.50 9.04
CA PRO A 461 -44.20 23.73 8.35
C PRO A 461 -43.50 24.75 9.27
N GLY A 462 -42.60 25.55 8.69
CA GLY A 462 -42.28 26.88 9.26
C GLY A 462 -40.86 27.13 9.74
N ILE A 463 -39.83 26.51 9.17
CA ILE A 463 -38.47 27.08 9.16
C ILE A 463 -37.87 26.79 7.77
N THR A 464 -37.60 27.83 6.99
CA THR A 464 -37.02 27.72 5.66
C THR A 464 -35.53 27.40 5.77
N LEU A 465 -35.21 26.13 6.01
CA LEU A 465 -33.89 25.56 5.71
C LEU A 465 -33.87 25.25 4.21
N SER A 466 -32.91 25.85 3.50
CA SER A 466 -32.67 25.60 2.07
C SER A 466 -32.54 24.10 1.80
N LYS A 467 -33.30 23.61 0.83
CA LYS A 467 -33.36 22.21 0.34
C LYS A 467 -32.06 21.42 0.55
N ALA A 468 -32.20 20.23 1.12
CA ALA A 468 -31.18 19.18 1.04
C ALA A 468 -30.79 18.98 -0.43
N GLU A 469 -29.53 19.28 -0.77
CA GLU A 469 -29.01 19.07 -2.12
C GLU A 469 -28.80 17.57 -2.35
N GLU A 470 -29.34 17.07 -3.47
CA GLU A 470 -29.13 15.71 -3.95
C GLU A 470 -27.63 15.45 -4.18
N LEU A 471 -27.14 14.25 -3.83
CA LEU A 471 -25.77 13.82 -4.16
C LEU A 471 -25.56 14.03 -5.67
N THR A 472 -24.66 14.94 -6.00
CA THR A 472 -24.41 15.38 -7.36
C THR A 472 -23.03 14.91 -7.80
N GLU A 473 -22.97 14.14 -8.88
CA GLU A 473 -21.72 13.77 -9.53
C GLU A 473 -21.28 14.92 -10.44
N ALA A 474 -20.00 15.29 -10.38
CA ALA A 474 -19.41 16.26 -11.28
C ALA A 474 -18.73 15.56 -12.45
N LEU A 475 -19.10 15.95 -13.67
CA LEU A 475 -18.61 15.33 -14.90
C LEU A 475 -18.12 16.39 -15.90
N LEU A 476 -17.15 16.00 -16.71
CA LEU A 476 -16.94 16.61 -18.02
C LEU A 476 -17.65 15.76 -19.08
N VAL A 477 -18.66 16.33 -19.71
CA VAL A 477 -19.48 15.67 -20.74
C VAL A 477 -19.05 16.20 -22.11
N PRO A 478 -18.38 15.42 -22.96
CA PRO A 478 -17.97 15.90 -24.29
C PRO A 478 -19.19 16.22 -25.16
N GLU A 479 -19.07 17.24 -26.03
CA GLU A 479 -20.08 17.47 -27.07
C GLU A 479 -20.10 16.31 -28.07
N VAL A 480 -21.25 16.05 -28.69
CA VAL A 480 -21.49 14.86 -29.55
C VAL A 480 -20.47 14.74 -30.68
N GLU A 481 -20.06 15.87 -31.25
CA GLU A 481 -19.04 15.95 -32.30
C GLU A 481 -17.66 15.54 -31.78
N ALA A 482 -17.29 15.95 -30.56
CA ALA A 482 -16.02 15.58 -29.95
C ALA A 482 -15.90 14.09 -29.63
N ILE A 483 -17.01 13.43 -29.24
CA ILE A 483 -17.06 11.97 -29.01
C ILE A 483 -16.73 11.20 -30.30
N ARG A 484 -17.30 11.63 -31.44
CA ARG A 484 -17.18 10.95 -32.73
C ARG A 484 -15.80 11.15 -33.36
N GLU A 485 -15.27 12.37 -33.32
CA GLU A 485 -14.02 12.71 -34.00
C GLU A 485 -12.78 12.39 -33.18
N TYR A 486 -12.79 12.63 -31.87
CA TYR A 486 -11.58 12.54 -31.02
C TYR A 486 -11.63 11.42 -29.98
N ARG A 487 -12.67 10.57 -30.01
CA ARG A 487 -12.86 9.40 -29.13
C ARG A 487 -12.75 9.73 -27.63
N VAL A 488 -13.20 10.91 -27.23
CA VAL A 488 -13.24 11.33 -25.82
C VAL A 488 -14.51 10.84 -25.13
N ALA A 489 -14.39 10.40 -23.88
CA ALA A 489 -15.51 9.88 -23.08
C ALA A 489 -15.94 10.87 -22.00
N GLU A 490 -17.20 10.73 -21.56
CA GLU A 490 -17.68 11.37 -20.34
C GLU A 490 -16.79 10.99 -19.16
N THR A 491 -16.29 11.98 -18.43
CA THR A 491 -15.29 11.76 -17.38
C THR A 491 -15.74 12.28 -16.03
N TYR A 492 -15.72 11.41 -15.02
CA TYR A 492 -15.96 11.77 -13.63
C TYR A 492 -14.83 12.57 -13.02
N LEU A 493 -15.18 13.69 -12.38
CA LEU A 493 -14.24 14.55 -11.70
C LEU A 493 -14.16 14.19 -10.22
N SER A 494 -12.95 13.83 -9.79
CA SER A 494 -12.70 13.42 -8.42
C SER A 494 -12.62 14.61 -7.47
N GLN A 495 -13.07 14.38 -6.23
CA GLN A 495 -12.87 15.32 -5.12
C GLN A 495 -11.52 15.16 -4.41
N THR A 496 -10.76 14.10 -4.74
CA THR A 496 -9.54 13.71 -4.00
C THR A 496 -8.30 13.61 -4.87
N ARG A 497 -8.44 13.49 -6.20
CA ARG A 497 -7.32 13.57 -7.16
C ARG A 497 -7.48 14.77 -8.09
N VAL A 498 -6.35 15.29 -8.56
CA VAL A 498 -6.32 16.26 -9.66
C VAL A 498 -6.55 15.51 -10.97
N THR A 499 -7.59 15.86 -11.71
CA THR A 499 -7.85 15.35 -13.06
C THR A 499 -6.99 16.13 -14.05
N THR A 500 -6.05 15.46 -14.70
CA THR A 500 -5.18 16.05 -15.73
C THR A 500 -5.77 15.84 -17.12
N ILE A 501 -5.70 16.87 -17.97
CA ILE A 501 -6.22 16.86 -19.35
C ILE A 501 -5.06 17.14 -20.32
N GLY A 502 -4.96 16.35 -21.38
CA GLY A 502 -3.95 16.58 -22.43
C GLY A 502 -3.81 15.43 -23.40
N ARG A 503 -2.88 15.56 -24.36
CA ARG A 503 -2.62 14.58 -25.41
C ARG A 503 -1.63 13.46 -25.03
N HIS A 504 -1.02 13.54 -23.84
CA HIS A 504 -0.10 12.49 -23.39
C HIS A 504 -0.84 11.26 -22.88
N LEU A 505 -0.38 10.04 -23.21
CA LEU A 505 -0.94 8.73 -22.81
C LEU A 505 -1.04 8.47 -21.28
N GLY A 506 -0.65 9.45 -20.45
CA GLY A 506 -0.80 9.43 -18.98
C GLY A 506 -1.73 10.53 -18.43
N ALA A 507 -2.44 11.27 -19.28
CA ALA A 507 -3.49 12.19 -18.86
C ALA A 507 -4.76 11.43 -18.46
N HIS A 508 -5.48 11.92 -17.45
CA HIS A 508 -6.73 11.31 -17.00
C HIS A 508 -7.84 11.48 -18.05
N VAL A 509 -7.88 12.64 -18.71
CA VAL A 509 -8.67 12.89 -19.92
C VAL A 509 -7.68 12.99 -21.08
N LEU A 510 -7.54 11.89 -21.81
CA LEU A 510 -6.73 11.83 -23.02
C LEU A 510 -7.51 12.44 -24.18
N ILE A 511 -6.97 13.53 -24.75
CA ILE A 511 -7.54 14.16 -25.95
C ILE A 511 -6.47 14.08 -27.04
N ASP A 512 -6.63 13.13 -27.96
CA ASP A 512 -5.69 12.93 -29.07
C ASP A 512 -6.01 13.85 -30.25
N GLU A 513 -5.83 15.15 -30.03
CA GLU A 513 -6.08 16.20 -31.01
C GLU A 513 -4.89 17.18 -31.05
N GLY A 514 -4.45 17.54 -32.26
CA GLY A 514 -3.19 18.25 -32.48
C GLY A 514 -3.09 19.63 -31.83
N SER A 515 -4.22 20.31 -31.63
CA SER A 515 -4.27 21.60 -30.94
C SER A 515 -4.26 21.47 -29.41
N VAL A 516 -4.44 20.28 -28.85
CA VAL A 516 -4.31 20.00 -27.42
C VAL A 516 -2.86 19.67 -27.04
N SER A 517 -2.34 20.40 -26.06
CA SER A 517 -0.99 20.22 -25.52
C SER A 517 -0.84 18.89 -24.77
N ARG A 518 0.39 18.35 -24.69
CA ARG A 518 0.69 17.09 -23.98
C ARG A 518 0.18 17.11 -22.52
N ARG A 519 0.34 18.24 -21.84
CA ARG A 519 -0.32 18.59 -20.58
C ARG A 519 -0.98 19.94 -20.81
N HIS A 520 -2.31 19.98 -20.82
CA HIS A 520 -3.07 21.12 -21.31
C HIS A 520 -3.78 21.86 -20.18
N ALA A 521 -4.48 21.14 -19.31
CA ALA A 521 -5.18 21.73 -18.18
C ALA A 521 -5.32 20.74 -17.02
N GLU A 522 -5.70 21.24 -15.86
CA GLU A 522 -5.93 20.45 -14.65
C GLU A 522 -7.21 20.92 -13.96
N ILE A 523 -8.00 19.96 -13.46
CA ILE A 523 -9.17 20.22 -12.62
C ILE A 523 -8.94 19.60 -11.24
N ARG A 524 -9.07 20.41 -10.20
CA ARG A 524 -8.95 19.98 -8.80
C ARG A 524 -10.20 20.36 -8.01
N TYR A 525 -10.46 19.64 -6.93
CA TYR A 525 -11.50 20.00 -5.98
C TYR A 525 -10.87 20.60 -4.72
N ALA A 526 -11.31 21.80 -4.34
CA ALA A 526 -10.87 22.47 -3.12
C ALA A 526 -11.99 23.38 -2.61
N ASN A 527 -12.14 23.50 -1.29
CA ASN A 527 -13.14 24.37 -0.65
C ASN A 527 -14.58 24.16 -1.15
N GLY A 528 -14.96 22.91 -1.45
CA GLY A 528 -16.29 22.59 -1.96
C GLY A 528 -16.50 22.86 -3.45
N GLN A 529 -15.45 23.24 -4.19
CA GLN A 529 -15.58 23.73 -5.56
C GLN A 529 -14.59 23.03 -6.52
N TYR A 530 -15.02 22.82 -7.77
CA TYR A 530 -14.16 22.36 -8.85
C TYR A 530 -13.46 23.55 -9.51
N ILE A 531 -12.13 23.51 -9.53
CA ILE A 531 -11.27 24.58 -9.99
C ILE A 531 -10.50 24.07 -11.22
N LEU A 532 -10.77 24.67 -12.37
CA LEU A 532 -10.02 24.48 -13.61
C LEU A 532 -8.85 25.44 -13.68
N GLN A 533 -7.70 24.96 -14.15
CA GLN A 533 -6.53 25.78 -14.41
C GLN A 533 -5.88 25.35 -15.71
N ASP A 534 -5.62 26.30 -16.61
CA ASP A 534 -4.81 26.07 -17.81
C ASP A 534 -3.35 25.85 -17.41
N ALA A 535 -2.73 24.77 -17.91
CA ALA A 535 -1.39 24.34 -17.55
C ALA A 535 -0.31 24.92 -18.49
N ASP A 536 -0.48 26.18 -18.88
CA ASP A 536 0.33 26.90 -19.87
C ASP A 536 0.26 26.26 -21.26
N SER A 537 -0.98 26.04 -21.72
CA SER A 537 -1.22 25.35 -22.97
C SER A 537 -1.02 26.25 -24.19
N THR A 538 -0.55 25.64 -25.29
CA THR A 538 -0.18 26.34 -26.52
C THR A 538 -1.38 27.07 -27.14
N ASN A 539 -2.52 26.39 -27.25
CA ASN A 539 -3.73 26.94 -27.87
C ASN A 539 -4.77 27.44 -26.86
N GLY A 540 -4.48 27.32 -25.55
CA GLY A 540 -5.32 27.84 -24.48
C GLY A 540 -6.50 26.94 -24.11
N THR A 541 -6.96 27.13 -22.87
CA THR A 541 -8.24 26.63 -22.35
C THR A 541 -9.25 27.77 -22.33
N PHE A 542 -10.50 27.48 -22.70
CA PHE A 542 -11.57 28.48 -22.77
C PHE A 542 -12.77 28.04 -21.94
N ILE A 543 -13.43 29.00 -21.28
CA ILE A 543 -14.71 28.82 -20.60
C ILE A 543 -15.75 29.71 -21.29
N ASN A 544 -16.82 29.10 -21.79
CA ASN A 544 -17.88 29.79 -22.53
C ASN A 544 -17.30 30.70 -23.64
N GLU A 545 -16.35 30.16 -24.40
CA GLU A 545 -15.56 30.84 -25.46
C GLU A 545 -14.60 31.96 -25.01
N GLN A 546 -14.52 32.26 -23.71
CA GLN A 546 -13.54 33.20 -23.17
C GLN A 546 -12.25 32.48 -22.78
N ARG A 547 -11.11 32.94 -23.29
CA ARG A 547 -9.80 32.34 -22.99
C ARG A 547 -9.41 32.60 -21.54
N LEU A 548 -9.08 31.53 -20.81
CA LEU A 548 -8.45 31.64 -19.50
C LEU A 548 -7.01 32.13 -19.65
N ARG A 549 -6.57 33.03 -18.77
CA ARG A 549 -5.15 33.38 -18.69
C ARG A 549 -4.37 32.16 -18.20
N PRO A 550 -3.15 31.90 -18.73
CA PRO A 550 -2.33 30.78 -18.27
C PRO A 550 -2.17 30.80 -16.74
N ASN A 551 -2.31 29.64 -16.09
CA ASN A 551 -2.27 29.47 -14.64
C ASN A 551 -3.32 30.23 -13.81
N GLN A 552 -4.30 30.88 -14.43
CA GLN A 552 -5.44 31.45 -13.72
C GLN A 552 -6.40 30.33 -13.29
N ALA A 553 -6.67 30.25 -11.99
CA ALA A 553 -7.68 29.36 -11.44
C ALA A 553 -9.09 29.90 -11.75
N TYR A 554 -9.95 29.03 -12.25
CA TYR A 554 -11.35 29.33 -12.56
C TYR A 554 -12.26 28.33 -11.88
N ILE A 555 -13.25 28.81 -11.13
CA ILE A 555 -14.24 27.96 -10.44
C ILE A 555 -15.32 27.55 -11.45
N LEU A 556 -15.41 26.26 -11.74
CA LEU A 556 -16.39 25.71 -12.67
C LEU A 556 -17.81 25.78 -12.08
N GLN A 557 -18.72 26.34 -12.87
CA GLN A 557 -20.16 26.37 -12.58
C GLN A 557 -20.88 25.36 -13.48
N ALA A 558 -21.97 24.77 -12.99
CA ALA A 558 -22.78 23.84 -13.78
C ALA A 558 -23.15 24.46 -15.14
N ASN A 559 -23.07 23.64 -16.19
CA ASN A 559 -23.26 23.99 -17.61
C ASN A 559 -22.19 24.91 -18.22
N ASN A 560 -21.06 25.16 -17.54
CA ASN A 560 -19.92 25.80 -18.21
C ASN A 560 -19.42 24.93 -19.36
N ILE A 561 -19.27 25.54 -20.53
CA ILE A 561 -18.67 24.91 -21.70
C ILE A 561 -17.17 25.17 -21.63
N VAL A 562 -16.41 24.11 -21.41
CA VAL A 562 -14.95 24.10 -21.35
C VAL A 562 -14.43 23.64 -22.71
N ARG A 563 -13.61 24.46 -23.37
CA ARG A 563 -12.93 24.08 -24.61
C ARG A 563 -11.43 23.97 -24.39
N PHE A 564 -10.86 22.84 -24.80
CA PHE A 564 -9.42 22.59 -24.78
C PHE A 564 -8.89 22.61 -26.21
N GLY A 565 -7.87 23.44 -26.46
CA GLY A 565 -7.39 23.68 -27.82
C GLY A 565 -8.47 24.34 -28.68
N ASN A 566 -8.44 24.09 -29.99
CA ASN A 566 -9.27 24.80 -30.97
C ASN A 566 -10.69 24.23 -31.07
N LEU A 567 -10.88 22.92 -30.84
CA LEU A 567 -12.10 22.23 -31.26
C LEU A 567 -12.78 21.40 -30.15
N VAL A 568 -12.06 20.92 -29.14
CA VAL A 568 -12.62 19.91 -28.23
C VAL A 568 -13.36 20.55 -27.06
N LYS A 569 -14.69 20.44 -27.07
CA LYS A 569 -15.61 21.03 -26.09
C LYS A 569 -16.20 19.98 -25.15
N PHE A 570 -16.33 20.37 -23.89
CA PHE A 570 -16.99 19.64 -22.83
C PHE A 570 -17.94 20.55 -22.08
N THR A 571 -19.06 20.03 -21.61
CA THR A 571 -19.92 20.68 -20.63
C THR A 571 -19.60 20.15 -19.25
N PHE A 572 -19.30 21.04 -18.31
CA PHE A 572 -19.22 20.69 -16.89
C PHE A 572 -20.63 20.49 -16.34
N ALA A 573 -20.98 19.26 -15.99
CA ALA A 573 -22.30 18.89 -15.50
C ALA A 573 -22.24 18.47 -14.03
N LEU A 574 -23.19 18.95 -13.24
CA LEU A 574 -23.52 18.40 -11.92
C LEU A 574 -24.81 17.59 -12.09
N ARG A 575 -24.72 16.26 -12.03
CA ARG A 575 -25.88 15.38 -12.22
C ARG A 575 -26.33 14.79 -10.88
N PRO A 576 -27.61 14.95 -10.49
CA PRO A 576 -28.14 14.27 -9.33
C PRO A 576 -28.14 12.76 -9.53
N VAL A 577 -27.66 12.02 -8.55
CA VAL A 577 -27.63 10.56 -8.60
C VAL A 577 -29.02 10.01 -8.26
N SER A 578 -29.83 9.72 -9.29
CA SER A 578 -31.14 9.07 -9.09
C SER A 578 -31.03 7.54 -9.02
N ALA A 579 -31.82 6.92 -8.15
CA ALA A 579 -31.81 5.48 -7.88
C ALA A 579 -32.32 4.59 -9.04
N ALA A 580 -32.83 5.17 -10.15
CA ALA A 580 -33.48 4.43 -11.24
C ALA A 580 -32.63 4.25 -12.51
N THR A 581 -31.47 4.90 -12.64
CA THR A 581 -30.67 4.88 -13.88
C THR A 581 -29.73 3.66 -14.00
N ARG A 582 -29.68 2.77 -12.99
CA ARG A 582 -28.88 1.54 -13.04
C ARG A 582 -29.38 0.47 -14.02
N LYS A 583 -30.52 0.66 -14.71
CA LYS A 583 -31.18 -0.41 -15.50
C LYS A 583 -31.46 -0.11 -16.98
N ARG A 584 -30.96 0.97 -17.59
CA ARG A 584 -31.18 1.22 -19.03
C ARG A 584 -29.98 1.83 -19.75
N THR A 585 -29.06 0.97 -20.21
CA THR A 585 -28.41 1.04 -21.54
C THR A 585 -27.85 -0.35 -21.84
N GLY A 586 -28.63 -1.18 -22.53
CA GLY A 586 -28.30 -2.58 -22.80
C GLY A 586 -29.22 -3.21 -23.83
N SER A 587 -29.41 -2.53 -24.96
CA SER A 587 -29.86 -3.04 -26.28
C SER A 587 -29.92 -1.82 -27.21
N VAL A 588 -29.38 -1.79 -28.42
CA VAL A 588 -29.80 -2.55 -29.60
C VAL A 588 -28.68 -2.61 -30.68
N SER A 589 -28.67 -3.75 -31.39
CA SER A 589 -28.10 -4.13 -32.71
C SER A 589 -26.60 -4.03 -32.98
N MET A 590 -25.94 -5.13 -32.65
CA MET A 590 -24.66 -5.61 -33.18
C MET A 590 -24.85 -6.20 -34.59
N ALA A 591 -24.72 -5.39 -35.63
CA ALA A 591 -24.53 -5.89 -36.99
C ALA A 591 -23.55 -4.96 -37.72
N GLY A 592 -22.24 -5.19 -37.55
CA GLY A 592 -21.22 -4.46 -38.31
C GLY A 592 -19.80 -4.47 -37.74
N ILE A 593 -19.60 -4.73 -36.45
CA ILE A 593 -18.28 -4.66 -35.78
C ILE A 593 -17.76 -6.07 -35.43
N ALA A 594 -18.32 -7.11 -36.04
CA ALA A 594 -18.09 -8.51 -35.66
C ALA A 594 -16.75 -9.14 -36.14
N LEU A 595 -15.75 -8.36 -36.58
CA LEU A 595 -14.54 -8.94 -37.17
C LEU A 595 -13.20 -8.47 -36.60
N GLN A 596 -13.16 -7.58 -35.60
CA GLN A 596 -11.89 -7.19 -34.94
C GLN A 596 -11.90 -7.26 -33.41
N GLU A 597 -13.07 -7.35 -32.74
CA GLU A 597 -13.14 -7.51 -31.28
C GLU A 597 -13.02 -8.97 -30.81
N LYS A 598 -13.22 -9.94 -31.72
CA LYS A 598 -13.15 -11.38 -31.40
C LYS A 598 -11.76 -11.87 -31.00
N GLU A 599 -10.69 -11.16 -31.36
CA GLU A 599 -9.31 -11.60 -31.08
C GLU A 599 -8.76 -11.07 -29.75
N LYS A 600 -9.40 -10.07 -29.13
CA LYS A 600 -9.01 -9.53 -27.82
C LYS A 600 -9.77 -10.15 -26.65
N GLU A 601 -11.01 -10.59 -26.88
CA GLU A 601 -11.85 -11.20 -25.83
C GLU A 601 -11.42 -12.62 -25.43
N LEU A 602 -10.66 -13.34 -26.25
CA LEU A 602 -10.25 -14.72 -25.95
C LEU A 602 -9.20 -14.82 -24.81
N VAL A 603 -8.42 -13.76 -24.54
CA VAL A 603 -7.44 -13.74 -23.43
C VAL A 603 -8.05 -13.24 -22.13
N GLU A 604 -9.01 -12.31 -22.18
CA GLU A 604 -9.67 -11.75 -20.98
C GLU A 604 -10.76 -12.66 -20.38
N GLN A 605 -11.27 -13.64 -21.13
CA GLN A 605 -12.33 -14.55 -20.65
C GLN A 605 -11.84 -15.85 -19.97
N VAL A 606 -10.55 -16.03 -19.69
CA VAL A 606 -10.10 -17.19 -18.91
C VAL A 606 -10.21 -16.91 -17.42
N ALA A 607 -11.14 -17.61 -16.77
CA ALA A 607 -11.40 -17.53 -15.33
C ALA A 607 -10.10 -17.70 -14.50
N PRO A 608 -9.85 -16.84 -13.50
CA PRO A 608 -8.77 -17.07 -12.54
C PRO A 608 -9.14 -18.27 -11.65
N GLY A 609 -8.41 -19.37 -11.80
CA GLY A 609 -8.51 -20.52 -10.91
C GLY A 609 -7.16 -21.23 -10.81
N LEU A 610 -6.98 -22.05 -9.78
CA LEU A 610 -5.87 -22.99 -9.72
C LEU A 610 -6.30 -24.33 -10.35
N PRO A 611 -5.34 -25.14 -10.85
CA PRO A 611 -5.60 -26.54 -11.13
C PRO A 611 -6.21 -27.25 -9.92
N VAL A 612 -7.37 -27.88 -10.07
CA VAL A 612 -8.05 -28.63 -8.99
C VAL A 612 -7.95 -30.12 -9.28
N GLN A 613 -7.30 -30.87 -8.38
CA GLN A 613 -7.27 -32.32 -8.47
C GLN A 613 -8.48 -32.91 -7.74
N TYR A 614 -9.28 -33.70 -8.44
CA TYR A 614 -10.44 -34.41 -7.87
C TYR A 614 -10.00 -35.68 -7.11
N PRO A 615 -10.85 -36.22 -6.21
CA PRO A 615 -10.56 -37.44 -5.47
C PRO A 615 -10.26 -38.67 -6.34
N ASP A 616 -10.78 -38.72 -7.56
CA ASP A 616 -10.52 -39.79 -8.54
C ASP A 616 -9.15 -39.66 -9.24
N GLY A 617 -8.38 -38.61 -8.92
CA GLY A 617 -7.06 -38.33 -9.46
C GLY A 617 -7.07 -37.47 -10.73
N SER A 618 -8.24 -37.11 -11.27
CA SER A 618 -8.35 -36.23 -12.45
C SER A 618 -8.03 -34.77 -12.08
N LEU A 619 -7.59 -33.96 -13.05
CA LEU A 619 -7.18 -32.57 -12.82
C LEU A 619 -8.01 -31.60 -13.68
N SER A 620 -8.80 -30.74 -13.03
CA SER A 620 -9.47 -29.61 -13.67
C SER A 620 -8.49 -28.46 -13.87
N LEU A 621 -8.49 -27.85 -15.05
CA LEU A 621 -7.70 -26.67 -15.36
C LEU A 621 -8.63 -25.52 -15.76
N PRO A 622 -8.43 -24.31 -15.23
CA PRO A 622 -9.18 -23.14 -15.68
C PRO A 622 -8.97 -22.90 -17.18
N GLY A 623 -10.07 -22.69 -17.91
CA GLY A 623 -10.05 -22.52 -19.37
C GLY A 623 -9.98 -23.83 -20.17
N ALA A 624 -9.90 -25.00 -19.54
CA ALA A 624 -10.00 -26.29 -20.24
C ALA A 624 -11.47 -26.69 -20.48
N SER A 625 -11.78 -27.23 -21.66
CA SER A 625 -13.13 -27.79 -21.96
C SER A 625 -13.39 -29.14 -21.31
N SER A 626 -12.35 -29.82 -20.82
CA SER A 626 -12.42 -31.14 -20.20
C SER A 626 -11.36 -31.30 -19.12
N VAL A 627 -11.63 -32.10 -18.09
CA VAL A 627 -10.65 -32.48 -17.07
C VAL A 627 -9.51 -33.31 -17.68
N VAL A 628 -8.31 -33.19 -17.14
CA VAL A 628 -7.18 -34.06 -17.47
C VAL A 628 -7.40 -35.42 -16.79
N PRO A 629 -7.47 -36.54 -17.55
CA PRO A 629 -7.73 -37.86 -16.99
C PRO A 629 -6.69 -38.30 -15.94
N PRO A 630 -7.08 -39.10 -14.92
CA PRO A 630 -6.18 -39.56 -13.86
C PRO A 630 -4.91 -40.25 -14.38
N ALA A 631 -5.00 -40.99 -15.50
CA ALA A 631 -3.85 -41.67 -16.12
C ALA A 631 -2.77 -40.68 -16.61
N LEU A 632 -3.17 -39.53 -17.14
CA LEU A 632 -2.24 -38.46 -17.54
C LEU A 632 -1.68 -37.73 -16.32
N VAL A 633 -2.52 -37.48 -15.31
CA VAL A 633 -2.09 -36.84 -14.04
C VAL A 633 -1.09 -37.71 -13.29
N ALA A 634 -1.22 -39.04 -13.35
CA ALA A 634 -0.29 -39.97 -12.74
C ALA A 634 1.15 -39.82 -13.28
N SER A 635 1.31 -39.43 -14.56
CA SER A 635 2.63 -39.16 -15.16
C SER A 635 3.36 -37.96 -14.54
N PHE A 636 2.62 -37.04 -13.89
CA PHE A 636 3.20 -35.84 -13.25
C PHE A 636 3.90 -36.15 -11.92
N LYS A 637 3.79 -37.39 -11.42
CA LYS A 637 4.46 -37.85 -10.21
C LYS A 637 5.95 -38.11 -10.43
N GLU A 638 6.37 -38.39 -11.66
CA GLU A 638 7.78 -38.66 -11.97
C GLU A 638 8.53 -37.41 -12.44
N ASN A 639 7.88 -36.57 -13.24
CA ASN A 639 8.46 -35.33 -13.77
C ASN A 639 7.41 -34.21 -13.75
N PRO A 640 7.79 -32.93 -13.57
CA PRO A 640 6.88 -31.82 -13.79
C PRO A 640 6.39 -31.84 -15.24
N ALA A 641 5.22 -31.28 -15.49
CA ALA A 641 4.67 -31.22 -16.84
C ALA A 641 4.12 -29.83 -17.14
N LEU A 642 4.12 -29.47 -18.41
CA LEU A 642 3.28 -28.41 -18.93
C LEU A 642 2.00 -29.03 -19.47
N VAL A 643 0.87 -28.50 -19.03
CA VAL A 643 -0.43 -28.82 -19.62
C VAL A 643 -0.85 -27.66 -20.50
N VAL A 644 -0.83 -27.89 -21.80
CA VAL A 644 -1.11 -26.90 -22.84
C VAL A 644 -2.59 -26.91 -23.18
N LEU A 645 -3.22 -25.75 -23.06
CA LEU A 645 -4.58 -25.47 -23.50
C LEU A 645 -4.52 -24.62 -24.78
N ALA A 646 -5.01 -25.20 -25.88
CA ALA A 646 -5.07 -24.49 -27.15
C ALA A 646 -6.12 -23.35 -27.10
N ALA A 647 -5.89 -22.31 -27.89
CA ALA A 647 -6.80 -21.17 -28.01
C ALA A 647 -8.28 -21.60 -28.16
N GLY A 648 -9.15 -21.06 -27.30
CA GLY A 648 -10.59 -21.35 -27.27
C GLY A 648 -11.00 -22.64 -26.55
N GLY A 649 -10.07 -23.39 -25.95
CA GLY A 649 -10.37 -24.54 -25.09
C GLY A 649 -10.97 -25.75 -25.80
N GLN A 650 -11.23 -25.70 -27.12
CA GLN A 650 -11.99 -26.74 -27.83
C GLN A 650 -11.25 -28.06 -28.08
N ARG A 651 -9.95 -28.13 -27.79
CA ARG A 651 -9.13 -29.35 -27.91
C ARG A 651 -8.79 -29.90 -26.53
N ALA A 652 -8.64 -31.23 -26.45
CA ALA A 652 -8.21 -31.90 -25.24
C ALA A 652 -6.84 -31.35 -24.76
N PRO A 653 -6.63 -31.16 -23.44
CA PRO A 653 -5.36 -30.67 -22.91
C PRO A 653 -4.18 -31.54 -23.35
N ARG A 654 -3.14 -30.92 -23.90
CA ARG A 654 -1.92 -31.64 -24.30
C ARG A 654 -0.91 -31.59 -23.16
N VAL A 655 -0.46 -32.74 -22.70
CA VAL A 655 0.56 -32.86 -21.65
C VAL A 655 1.94 -32.95 -22.30
N VAL A 656 2.88 -32.15 -21.78
CA VAL A 656 4.29 -32.17 -22.17
C VAL A 656 5.15 -32.36 -20.90
N PRO A 657 5.67 -33.56 -20.65
CA PRO A 657 6.56 -33.82 -19.51
C PRO A 657 7.89 -33.05 -19.66
N LEU A 658 8.35 -32.46 -18.56
CA LEU A 658 9.60 -31.73 -18.46
C LEU A 658 10.70 -32.64 -17.92
N LYS A 659 11.66 -33.00 -18.77
CA LYS A 659 12.81 -33.81 -18.35
C LYS A 659 13.93 -32.92 -17.83
N ALA A 660 14.56 -33.34 -16.73
CA ALA A 660 15.76 -32.67 -16.21
C ALA A 660 16.85 -32.57 -17.30
N GLY A 661 17.47 -31.41 -17.41
CA GLY A 661 18.52 -31.12 -18.41
C GLY A 661 18.05 -30.75 -19.82
N ARG A 662 16.73 -30.78 -20.12
CA ARG A 662 16.21 -30.45 -21.46
C ARG A 662 15.53 -29.08 -21.50
N HIS A 663 15.93 -28.26 -22.48
CA HIS A 663 15.20 -27.05 -22.87
C HIS A 663 13.98 -27.42 -23.72
N ILE A 664 12.87 -26.71 -23.50
CA ILE A 664 11.63 -26.83 -24.26
C ILE A 664 11.31 -25.48 -24.86
N THR A 665 11.49 -25.39 -26.17
CA THR A 665 11.17 -24.21 -26.95
C THR A 665 9.70 -24.19 -27.33
N ILE A 666 9.10 -23.00 -27.31
CA ILE A 666 7.67 -22.79 -27.60
C ILE A 666 7.53 -21.64 -28.59
N GLY A 667 6.76 -21.84 -29.65
CA GLY A 667 6.52 -20.83 -30.66
C GLY A 667 5.64 -21.34 -31.79
N ARG A 668 5.37 -20.50 -32.79
CA ARG A 668 4.60 -20.90 -33.98
C ARG A 668 5.42 -21.64 -35.04
N GLY A 669 6.74 -21.57 -34.95
CA GLY A 669 7.64 -22.24 -35.88
C GLY A 669 7.65 -23.75 -35.66
N ALA A 670 7.72 -24.52 -36.75
CA ALA A 670 7.74 -25.98 -36.70
C ALA A 670 8.99 -26.56 -36.01
N GLU A 671 10.02 -25.72 -35.79
CA GLU A 671 11.26 -26.08 -35.11
C GLU A 671 11.14 -26.19 -33.58
N ASN A 672 10.03 -25.73 -32.98
CA ASN A 672 9.87 -25.72 -31.53
C ASN A 672 9.39 -27.06 -30.98
N ASP A 673 9.78 -27.38 -29.74
CA ASP A 673 9.30 -28.58 -29.03
C ASP A 673 7.77 -28.53 -28.79
N ILE A 674 7.24 -27.34 -28.50
CA ILE A 674 5.80 -27.08 -28.42
C ILE A 674 5.43 -26.06 -29.51
N VAL A 675 4.91 -26.58 -30.61
CA VAL A 675 4.36 -25.77 -31.70
C VAL A 675 2.94 -25.34 -31.36
N LEU A 676 2.70 -24.03 -31.35
CA LEU A 676 1.40 -23.41 -31.15
C LEU A 676 1.02 -22.62 -32.40
N GLU A 677 -0.02 -23.07 -33.10
CA GLU A 677 -0.52 -22.46 -34.35
C GLU A 677 -1.29 -21.16 -34.06
N ASP A 678 -0.60 -20.14 -33.56
CA ASP A 678 -1.16 -18.83 -33.25
C ASP A 678 -0.32 -17.74 -33.92
N VAL A 679 -0.98 -16.93 -34.76
CA VAL A 679 -0.36 -15.87 -35.54
C VAL A 679 0.25 -14.77 -34.66
N VAL A 680 -0.25 -14.59 -33.43
CA VAL A 680 0.30 -13.61 -32.49
C VAL A 680 1.57 -14.10 -31.78
N LEU A 681 1.96 -15.36 -31.98
CA LEU A 681 3.21 -15.90 -31.47
C LEU A 681 4.37 -15.66 -32.44
N SER A 682 5.58 -15.56 -31.88
CA SER A 682 6.81 -15.44 -32.65
C SER A 682 7.27 -16.84 -33.08
N GLN A 683 8.11 -16.94 -34.12
CA GLN A 683 8.61 -18.24 -34.59
C GLN A 683 9.22 -19.04 -33.43
N ARG A 684 10.09 -18.41 -32.64
CA ARG A 684 10.52 -18.87 -31.31
C ARG A 684 10.12 -17.82 -30.29
N HIS A 685 9.20 -18.14 -29.38
CA HIS A 685 8.55 -17.16 -28.51
C HIS A 685 8.99 -17.28 -27.06
N ALA A 686 8.99 -18.52 -26.53
CA ALA A 686 9.37 -18.80 -25.15
C ALA A 686 10.35 -19.98 -25.08
N ASP A 687 11.09 -20.05 -23.98
CA ASP A 687 11.93 -21.20 -23.62
C ASP A 687 11.66 -21.59 -22.16
N ILE A 688 11.40 -22.87 -21.94
CA ILE A 688 11.27 -23.46 -20.61
C ILE A 688 12.45 -24.37 -20.38
N PHE A 689 13.21 -24.11 -19.32
CA PHE A 689 14.51 -24.73 -19.15
C PHE A 689 14.82 -25.02 -17.68
N PRO A 690 15.62 -26.06 -17.39
CA PRO A 690 16.04 -26.37 -16.03
C PRO A 690 17.08 -25.37 -15.55
N GLY A 691 16.91 -24.90 -14.32
CA GLY A 691 17.89 -24.13 -13.56
C GLY A 691 18.17 -24.77 -12.20
N PRO A 692 18.95 -24.11 -11.33
CA PRO A 692 19.42 -24.70 -10.07
C PRO A 692 18.31 -25.10 -9.09
N ASP A 693 17.18 -24.38 -9.11
CA ASP A 693 16.09 -24.54 -8.15
C ASP A 693 14.81 -25.14 -8.76
N GLY A 694 14.84 -25.53 -10.04
CA GLY A 694 13.65 -26.01 -10.76
C GLY A 694 13.60 -25.55 -12.22
N PHE A 695 12.40 -25.51 -12.79
CA PHE A 695 12.21 -25.06 -14.17
C PHE A 695 11.91 -23.57 -14.24
N TYR A 696 12.50 -22.89 -15.21
CA TYR A 696 12.27 -21.49 -15.47
C TYR A 696 11.59 -21.32 -16.84
N VAL A 697 10.78 -20.28 -17.00
CA VAL A 697 10.31 -19.79 -18.30
C VAL A 697 10.96 -18.45 -18.61
N ARG A 698 11.34 -18.22 -19.86
CA ARG A 698 11.79 -16.90 -20.33
C ARG A 698 11.18 -16.56 -21.68
N ASP A 699 11.07 -15.26 -21.92
CA ASP A 699 10.76 -14.70 -23.23
C ASP A 699 12.04 -14.69 -24.10
N LEU A 700 11.91 -15.08 -25.37
CA LEU A 700 13.02 -15.12 -26.33
C LEU A 700 13.11 -13.86 -27.20
N GLY A 701 12.66 -12.71 -26.70
CA GLY A 701 12.54 -11.47 -27.46
C GLY A 701 11.30 -11.46 -28.35
N SER A 702 10.19 -12.01 -27.85
CA SER A 702 8.97 -12.15 -28.63
C SER A 702 8.26 -10.81 -28.85
N SER A 703 7.46 -10.72 -29.90
CA SER A 703 6.77 -9.47 -30.27
C SER A 703 5.70 -9.05 -29.25
N ASN A 704 5.08 -10.01 -28.57
CA ASN A 704 3.94 -9.77 -27.67
C ASN A 704 4.25 -10.04 -26.18
N GLY A 705 5.43 -10.61 -25.89
CA GLY A 705 5.87 -10.93 -24.55
C GLY A 705 5.14 -12.14 -23.94
N ILE A 706 5.65 -12.58 -22.80
CA ILE A 706 5.06 -13.64 -21.98
C ILE A 706 4.44 -13.04 -20.74
N ALA A 707 3.28 -13.55 -20.32
CA ALA A 707 2.76 -13.32 -18.98
C ALA A 707 2.71 -14.62 -18.18
N VAL A 708 3.06 -14.56 -16.91
CA VAL A 708 2.84 -15.66 -15.95
C VAL A 708 1.90 -15.15 -14.88
N ASN A 709 0.79 -15.85 -14.66
CA ASN A 709 -0.27 -15.46 -13.74
C ASN A 709 -0.74 -14.01 -13.96
N GLN A 710 -1.00 -13.65 -15.22
CA GLN A 710 -1.43 -12.30 -15.68
C GLN A 710 -0.38 -11.18 -15.55
N ALA A 711 0.82 -11.46 -15.02
CA ALA A 711 1.92 -10.50 -14.95
C ALA A 711 2.93 -10.74 -16.08
N ARG A 712 3.24 -9.71 -16.86
CA ARG A 712 4.31 -9.79 -17.88
C ARG A 712 5.67 -10.03 -17.23
N ILE A 713 6.44 -10.94 -17.80
CA ILE A 713 7.81 -11.22 -17.36
C ILE A 713 8.82 -10.59 -18.33
N ASN A 714 9.93 -10.09 -17.80
CA ASN A 714 11.03 -9.50 -18.57
C ASN A 714 12.40 -10.17 -18.30
N ASN A 715 12.39 -11.21 -17.46
CA ASN A 715 13.55 -12.01 -17.07
C ASN A 715 13.09 -13.47 -16.90
N PRO A 716 14.01 -14.46 -16.83
CA PRO A 716 13.66 -15.82 -16.51
C PRO A 716 12.88 -15.93 -15.18
N TYR A 717 11.72 -16.56 -15.24
CA TYR A 717 10.77 -16.72 -14.14
C TYR A 717 10.78 -18.16 -13.65
N LEU A 718 11.03 -18.39 -12.36
CA LEU A 718 10.99 -19.73 -11.75
C LEU A 718 9.54 -20.22 -11.65
N LEU A 719 9.23 -21.33 -12.32
CA LEU A 719 7.91 -21.93 -12.35
C LEU A 719 7.62 -22.72 -11.06
N SER A 720 6.46 -22.46 -10.49
CA SER A 720 5.89 -23.13 -9.33
C SER A 720 4.63 -23.90 -9.74
N HIS A 721 4.32 -24.98 -9.02
CA HIS A 721 3.11 -25.77 -9.27
C HIS A 721 1.86 -24.88 -9.33
N GLY A 722 1.12 -24.97 -10.43
CA GLY A 722 -0.10 -24.21 -10.68
C GLY A 722 0.10 -22.92 -11.48
N ASP A 723 1.34 -22.52 -11.77
CA ASP A 723 1.60 -21.33 -12.57
C ASP A 723 0.98 -21.45 -13.97
N CYS A 724 0.27 -20.39 -14.38
CA CYS A 724 -0.32 -20.28 -15.70
C CYS A 724 0.51 -19.33 -16.57
N ILE A 725 1.09 -19.87 -17.62
CA ILE A 725 1.90 -19.15 -18.61
C ILE A 725 0.98 -18.81 -19.78
N ALA A 726 0.77 -17.52 -20.03
CA ALA A 726 0.00 -17.01 -21.15
C ALA A 726 0.94 -16.58 -22.28
N LEU A 727 0.71 -17.16 -23.46
CA LEU A 727 1.43 -16.90 -24.71
C LEU A 727 0.39 -16.60 -25.79
N GLY A 728 0.19 -15.33 -26.14
CA GLY A 728 -0.89 -14.96 -27.06
C GLY A 728 -2.25 -15.41 -26.53
N ASN A 729 -2.97 -16.20 -27.32
CA ASN A 729 -4.27 -16.78 -26.93
C ASN A 729 -4.17 -18.16 -26.26
N ASN A 730 -2.96 -18.65 -25.98
CA ASN A 730 -2.72 -19.99 -25.44
C ASN A 730 -2.33 -19.93 -23.97
N LEU A 731 -2.77 -20.92 -23.20
CA LEU A 731 -2.43 -21.07 -21.79
C LEU A 731 -1.67 -22.37 -21.56
N LEU A 732 -0.60 -22.31 -20.77
CA LEU A 732 0.17 -23.47 -20.36
C LEU A 732 0.25 -23.48 -18.83
N TYR A 733 -0.22 -24.55 -18.21
CA TYR A 733 -0.12 -24.74 -16.76
C TYR A 733 1.11 -25.56 -16.42
N PHE A 734 1.97 -25.03 -15.54
CA PHE A 734 3.07 -25.80 -14.98
C PHE A 734 2.58 -26.62 -13.78
N ILE A 735 2.71 -27.94 -13.87
CA ILE A 735 2.24 -28.87 -12.85
C ILE A 735 3.41 -29.70 -12.32
N ASP A 736 3.77 -29.49 -11.05
CA ASP A 736 4.71 -30.35 -10.32
C ASP A 736 4.01 -30.96 -9.09
N LEU A 737 3.65 -32.25 -9.15
CA LEU A 737 2.97 -32.92 -8.04
C LEU A 737 3.92 -33.56 -7.03
N ARG A 738 5.24 -33.53 -7.27
CA ARG A 738 6.25 -34.12 -6.38
C ARG A 738 6.36 -33.34 -5.06
N ALA A 739 6.08 -32.04 -5.09
CA ALA A 739 6.12 -31.16 -3.91
C ALA A 739 5.05 -31.49 -2.83
N LYS A 740 3.94 -32.17 -3.19
CA LYS A 740 2.93 -32.58 -2.20
C LYS A 740 3.42 -33.70 -1.28
N GLN A 741 4.32 -34.58 -1.73
CA GLN A 741 4.81 -35.70 -0.92
C GLN A 741 5.71 -35.26 0.24
N THR A 742 6.46 -34.17 0.09
CA THR A 742 7.44 -33.74 1.09
C THR A 742 6.83 -33.11 2.35
N LEU A 743 5.57 -32.63 2.27
CA LEU A 743 4.86 -32.00 3.38
C LEU A 743 4.03 -32.97 4.22
N THR A 744 3.65 -34.14 3.69
CA THR A 744 2.82 -35.11 4.41
C THR A 744 3.63 -36.08 5.28
N GLU A 745 4.92 -36.28 5.00
CA GLU A 745 5.78 -37.24 5.72
C GLU A 745 6.54 -36.64 6.94
N ARG A 746 6.36 -35.34 7.25
CA ARG A 746 7.02 -34.67 8.39
C ARG A 746 6.08 -34.30 9.53
N LEU A 747 5.12 -35.16 9.86
CA LEU A 747 4.50 -35.17 11.19
C LEU A 747 5.24 -36.22 12.04
N PRO A 748 6.09 -35.84 12.99
CA PRO A 748 6.69 -36.81 13.90
C PRO A 748 5.61 -37.36 14.82
N SER A 749 5.46 -38.68 14.81
CA SER A 749 4.80 -39.42 15.90
C SER A 749 5.57 -39.15 17.20
N ALA A 750 4.84 -38.79 18.26
CA ALA A 750 5.40 -38.44 19.55
C ALA A 750 6.21 -39.60 20.16
N ALA A 751 7.47 -39.36 20.46
CA ALA A 751 8.28 -40.20 21.34
C ALA A 751 9.04 -39.32 22.36
N PRO A 752 9.30 -39.81 23.59
CA PRO A 752 9.77 -38.99 24.70
C PRO A 752 11.28 -38.69 24.61
N VAL A 753 11.64 -37.51 25.11
CA VAL A 753 13.02 -37.00 25.22
C VAL A 753 13.83 -37.78 26.26
N PRO A 754 15.04 -38.28 25.95
CA PRO A 754 16.03 -38.66 26.95
C PRO A 754 16.94 -37.48 27.31
N ILE A 755 17.20 -37.32 28.60
CA ILE A 755 18.18 -36.40 29.19
C ILE A 755 19.56 -37.09 29.22
N ALA A 756 20.62 -36.46 28.69
CA ALA A 756 22.00 -36.68 29.17
C ALA A 756 23.03 -35.63 28.67
N LYS A 757 23.60 -34.90 29.65
CA LYS A 757 25.01 -34.48 29.88
C LYS A 757 26.05 -34.46 28.73
N GLY A 758 26.75 -33.31 28.63
CA GLY A 758 28.19 -33.23 28.95
C GLY A 758 29.24 -33.05 27.83
N ILE A 759 29.82 -31.84 27.78
CA ILE A 759 31.25 -31.48 27.57
C ILE A 759 31.97 -31.88 26.26
N GLY A 760 32.60 -30.89 25.60
CA GLY A 760 33.72 -31.12 24.68
C GLY A 760 34.16 -29.91 23.86
N THR A 761 35.08 -29.11 24.40
CA THR A 761 35.83 -28.04 23.72
C THR A 761 36.86 -28.60 22.73
N GLN A 762 36.95 -28.09 21.50
CA GLN A 762 38.23 -27.96 20.78
C GLN A 762 38.22 -26.78 19.79
N SER A 763 39.15 -25.88 20.02
CA SER A 763 39.58 -24.75 19.19
C SER A 763 40.67 -25.20 18.21
N GLY A 764 40.55 -24.80 16.94
CA GLY A 764 41.63 -24.88 15.94
C GLY A 764 41.58 -23.66 15.02
N PRO A 765 42.72 -23.01 14.71
CA PRO A 765 42.76 -21.79 13.90
C PRO A 765 42.82 -22.16 12.41
N LEU A 766 41.95 -21.57 11.58
CA LEU A 766 42.09 -21.65 10.12
C LEU A 766 42.30 -20.27 9.52
N GLN A 767 43.44 -20.18 8.85
CA GLN A 767 44.07 -19.00 8.27
C GLN A 767 43.20 -18.34 7.20
N ALA A 768 43.23 -17.01 7.22
CA ALA A 768 42.67 -16.15 6.18
C ALA A 768 43.42 -16.35 4.86
N THR A 769 42.69 -16.73 3.81
CA THR A 769 43.15 -16.61 2.42
C THR A 769 42.26 -15.61 1.69
N GLY A 770 42.90 -14.64 1.03
CA GLY A 770 42.25 -13.50 0.39
C GLY A 770 41.37 -13.92 -0.80
N SER A 771 40.16 -13.38 -0.84
CA SER A 771 39.21 -13.55 -1.95
C SER A 771 39.39 -12.42 -2.97
N THR A 772 40.24 -12.65 -3.97
CA THR A 772 40.12 -11.97 -5.28
C THR A 772 38.76 -12.29 -5.89
N SER A 773 38.02 -11.27 -6.30
CA SER A 773 36.72 -11.38 -6.98
C SER A 773 36.83 -12.20 -8.26
N GLN A 774 36.54 -13.51 -8.16
CA GLN A 774 36.51 -14.41 -9.31
C GLN A 774 35.27 -14.10 -10.19
N ILE A 775 35.52 -13.83 -11.46
CA ILE A 775 34.54 -13.54 -12.52
C ILE A 775 34.24 -14.84 -13.28
N VAL A 776 32.99 -15.04 -13.71
CA VAL A 776 32.59 -16.13 -14.62
C VAL A 776 32.25 -15.52 -15.97
N ILE A 777 33.02 -15.89 -16.99
CA ILE A 777 32.78 -15.45 -18.37
C ILE A 777 31.68 -16.33 -18.97
N CYS A 778 30.65 -15.69 -19.54
CA CYS A 778 29.61 -16.42 -20.25
C CYS A 778 30.21 -17.13 -21.47
N THR A 779 30.09 -18.44 -21.53
CA THR A 779 30.58 -19.26 -22.66
C THR A 779 29.84 -19.02 -23.97
N HIS A 780 28.70 -18.34 -23.93
CA HIS A 780 27.88 -18.05 -25.11
C HIS A 780 28.14 -16.66 -25.70
N CYS A 781 28.20 -15.60 -24.88
CA CYS A 781 28.37 -14.23 -25.39
C CYS A 781 29.66 -13.54 -24.92
N GLY A 782 30.52 -14.21 -24.14
CA GLY A 782 31.79 -13.67 -23.66
C GLY A 782 31.68 -12.58 -22.59
N VAL A 783 30.46 -12.21 -22.16
CA VAL A 783 30.26 -11.17 -21.14
C VAL A 783 30.69 -11.69 -19.77
N ALA A 784 31.40 -10.84 -19.02
CA ALA A 784 31.82 -11.10 -17.66
C ALA A 784 30.63 -10.98 -16.69
N ASN A 785 30.44 -12.00 -15.86
CA ASN A 785 29.39 -12.04 -14.86
C ASN A 785 29.99 -12.38 -13.49
N THR A 786 29.31 -12.00 -12.42
CA THR A 786 29.73 -12.37 -11.06
C THR A 786 29.64 -13.88 -10.84
N ARG A 787 30.51 -14.51 -10.03
CA ARG A 787 30.45 -15.96 -9.74
C ARG A 787 29.11 -16.45 -9.15
N ILE A 788 28.32 -15.56 -8.55
CA ILE A 788 26.97 -15.84 -8.03
C ILE A 788 25.86 -15.64 -9.07
N ALA A 789 26.17 -15.03 -10.23
CA ALA A 789 25.20 -14.89 -11.30
C ALA A 789 24.91 -16.28 -11.85
N ARG A 790 23.63 -16.67 -11.81
CA ARG A 790 23.18 -17.97 -12.31
C ARG A 790 22.98 -17.98 -13.82
N PHE A 791 22.76 -16.79 -14.40
CA PHE A 791 22.58 -16.56 -15.82
C PHE A 791 23.36 -15.32 -16.26
N CYS A 792 23.78 -15.29 -17.51
CA CYS A 792 24.46 -14.14 -18.07
C CYS A 792 23.54 -12.92 -18.09
N ALA A 793 24.00 -11.78 -17.58
CA ALA A 793 23.25 -10.53 -17.58
C ALA A 793 22.96 -9.98 -18.99
N SER A 794 23.70 -10.44 -20.01
CA SER A 794 23.54 -9.98 -21.38
C SER A 794 22.70 -10.92 -22.24
N CYS A 795 22.96 -12.23 -22.22
CA CYS A 795 22.27 -13.19 -23.09
C CYS A 795 21.48 -14.26 -22.33
N SER A 796 21.43 -14.17 -21.00
CA SER A 796 20.70 -15.09 -20.11
C SER A 796 21.10 -16.56 -20.21
N THR A 797 22.25 -16.87 -20.81
CA THR A 797 22.80 -18.24 -20.82
C THR A 797 23.17 -18.67 -19.40
N PRO A 798 22.83 -19.90 -18.96
CA PRO A 798 23.24 -20.42 -17.66
C PRO A 798 24.75 -20.33 -17.47
N LEU A 799 25.17 -19.82 -16.31
CA LEU A 799 26.57 -19.74 -15.93
C LEU A 799 26.86 -20.96 -15.05
N ILE A 800 27.49 -21.98 -15.64
CA ILE A 800 27.76 -23.26 -14.96
C ILE A 800 28.85 -23.02 -13.90
N SER A 801 28.51 -23.20 -12.62
CA SER A 801 29.51 -23.27 -11.55
C SER A 801 30.10 -24.68 -11.50
N GLY A 802 31.24 -24.89 -12.16
CA GLY A 802 32.11 -26.05 -11.95
C GLY A 802 31.79 -27.29 -12.79
N ALA A 803 32.41 -27.38 -13.96
CA ALA A 803 33.06 -28.62 -14.37
C ALA A 803 34.57 -28.32 -14.31
N LEU A 804 35.32 -29.13 -13.55
CA LEU A 804 36.78 -29.06 -13.51
C LEU A 804 37.35 -29.18 -14.93
N LEU A 805 38.10 -28.17 -15.35
CA LEU A 805 39.32 -28.31 -16.14
C LEU A 805 40.40 -27.48 -15.46
#